data_AF-A0A2Z6QWD0-F1
#
_entry.id   AF-A0A2Z6QWD0-F1
#
_cell.length_a   1.000
_cell.length_b   1.000
_cell.length_c   1.000
_cell.angle_alpha   90.00
_cell.angle_beta   90.00
_cell.angle_gamma   90.00
#
_symmetry.space_group_name_H-M   'P 1'
#
loop_
_entity.id
_entity.type
_entity.pdbx_description
1 polymer ?
#
loop_
_entity_poly.entity_id
_entity_poly.type
_entity_poly.pdbx_seq_one_letter_code
_entity_poly.pdbx_strand_id
1 'polypeptide(L)'
;MSKSAEKDSDTCIDWLEKAISDNYIKYYDYADFTNKEELNNGSFGKVFRANRKDSDTVMALKYPFNLTIKEIINELKMQREVDYHANIIRFYGISKLENKYLLVMEYADCGSLQSYLKKSFNKLEWDDKHQLALQLANAVECLHNEGIIHCDLHAQNVLVHQDKIKLADFGLSRKIGDACNSADVLGVVPYVDPKFLDNIISKSQQYKLNTKSDVCSVGVLLWQISSGYRPFYAEDVEYDAKLIMDIKKGRREKVIKDTPIEYSNLYQEFWEDDPNKRPTIYQVVKSLKKIVFGESNNNINSLENKEEGLLRETPYQSIITNLGSTLSDNSELYLSKLIQNHLNNEYNFDVLNQAEKLFLEIFDISDSINILVDKLITLLIKTQDEGNYLNETKYFINHCISLSNQTLNDIFEWLKENQTKSPHIFFLGFFYYNEFILEEKNENKAFNLILKAAKDDYPIAQMYLSSFYERGIGTEIDYNLMFYWVQSAVSNKSIYGQLILGCCYENGIGTVKDLDKAFYWYQNATNNNNKTALYYLGRCYELGYGVEKDEGEAFKIYTKLSEKSKHGNLRLAIFYYKGIRTKVNKLKAFELCKKTAEINNSMAQYNLGLLYENGEGTEKDLEKAIYWYNKSAENGNNAAQYNVGRCYEFGEGVEKDEIKAFEYYKKSAEKEYLNAQFRLGYCYEYGIGIEINKIKAFDYYEKAAEKGHSIAQNSFGYLYENGEGTEKNLEKAIYWYNKSAENGNDAAQYNMGQCYRSGKGVEKDEHKAFEYYKKSAEKEYLNAQLQLGYCYEYGIGIEINKTKAFEFYKKAAEKGHSDAQNNLGFLYDRGQGVEKDRKKAIYWYQKAAENENAIALYNLGESYELGIGVEKDEIKAFEYYNKSAENNFNVKFYLGYCYVNGIGTEINKIKGFELYNEAACKGNIFYNKDDLNKVCYWYHKSSENDNKVALFKLGEFYELGHGVCKNETRAFEFYNKSADLGFIDAQYRLGHIYEHGTEIDNNKEKAFELYKVAAEGGNINAQKCFASLYEKGEGTQKDIDSAIYWYKKVMSNGHQEVKEILDRLINKKST
;
A
#
# COMPACT_ATOMS: atom_id res chain seq x y z
N MET A 1 -51.37 -0.56 0.21
CA MET A 1 -50.03 -0.09 -0.22
C MET A 1 -49.77 1.40 0.05
N SER A 2 -50.71 2.22 0.55
CA SER A 2 -50.47 3.67 0.73
C SER A 2 -49.79 4.09 2.04
N LYS A 3 -50.00 3.39 3.17
CA LYS A 3 -49.46 3.83 4.48
C LYS A 3 -47.97 3.56 4.74
N SER A 4 -47.33 2.62 4.03
CA SER A 4 -45.88 2.38 4.18
C SER A 4 -45.04 3.32 3.30
N ALA A 5 -45.56 3.72 2.14
CA ALA A 5 -44.89 4.63 1.23
C ALA A 5 -44.82 6.07 1.76
N GLU A 6 -45.86 6.54 2.46
CA GLU A 6 -45.86 7.86 3.12
C GLU A 6 -44.84 7.94 4.27
N LYS A 7 -44.67 6.86 5.03
CA LYS A 7 -43.73 6.82 6.16
C LYS A 7 -42.27 6.83 5.70
N ASP A 8 -41.96 6.14 4.60
CA ASP A 8 -40.62 6.13 4.00
C ASP A 8 -40.27 7.46 3.31
N SER A 9 -41.26 8.18 2.75
CA SER A 9 -41.02 9.51 2.16
C SER A 9 -40.73 10.56 3.21
N ASP A 10 -41.43 10.55 4.34
CA ASP A 10 -41.20 11.50 5.45
C ASP A 10 -39.79 11.31 6.03
N THR A 11 -39.35 10.06 6.21
CA THR A 11 -38.00 9.75 6.71
C THR A 11 -36.89 10.24 5.76
N CYS A 12 -37.13 10.19 4.45
CA CYS A 12 -36.18 10.66 3.44
C CYS A 12 -36.11 12.19 3.39
N ILE A 13 -37.25 12.88 3.52
CA ILE A 13 -37.31 14.35 3.61
C ILE A 13 -36.57 14.82 4.86
N ASP A 14 -36.80 14.16 6.00
CA ASP A 14 -36.10 14.46 7.25
C ASP A 14 -34.58 14.29 7.10
N TRP A 15 -34.13 13.24 6.40
CA TRP A 15 -32.70 13.05 6.12
C TRP A 15 -32.12 14.21 5.29
N LEU A 16 -32.84 14.64 4.25
CA LEU A 16 -32.37 15.71 3.36
C LEU A 16 -32.36 17.08 4.06
N GLU A 17 -33.44 17.42 4.76
CA GLU A 17 -33.54 18.66 5.54
C GLU A 17 -32.51 18.68 6.68
N LYS A 18 -32.25 17.54 7.33
CA LYS A 18 -31.16 17.43 8.31
C LYS A 18 -29.79 17.60 7.65
N ALA A 19 -29.55 16.99 6.49
CA ALA A 19 -28.29 17.15 5.76
C ALA A 19 -28.03 18.61 5.34
N ILE A 20 -29.10 19.35 5.03
CA ILE A 20 -29.03 20.80 4.78
C ILE A 20 -28.75 21.56 6.08
N SER A 21 -29.50 21.29 7.15
CA SER A 21 -29.35 21.95 8.46
C SER A 21 -27.97 21.74 9.09
N ASP A 22 -27.40 20.55 8.94
CA ASP A 22 -26.08 20.17 9.45
C ASP A 22 -24.94 20.66 8.53
N ASN A 23 -25.26 21.40 7.45
CA ASN A 23 -24.32 21.88 6.42
C ASN A 23 -23.56 20.77 5.65
N TYR A 24 -24.09 19.53 5.62
CA TYR A 24 -23.54 18.47 4.77
C TYR A 24 -23.86 18.66 3.29
N ILE A 25 -24.98 19.34 2.99
CA ILE A 25 -25.38 19.74 1.64
C ILE A 25 -25.64 21.23 1.63
N LYS A 26 -24.95 21.95 0.73
CA LYS A 26 -25.15 23.39 0.58
C LYS A 26 -26.54 23.68 0.02
N TYR A 27 -27.27 24.57 0.69
CA TYR A 27 -28.55 25.09 0.20
C TYR A 27 -28.35 26.42 -0.51
N TYR A 28 -29.01 26.59 -1.66
CA TYR A 28 -29.06 27.82 -2.43
C TYR A 28 -30.49 28.33 -2.48
N ASP A 29 -30.71 29.61 -2.17
CA ASP A 29 -32.03 30.21 -2.35
C ASP A 29 -32.33 30.27 -3.86
N TYR A 30 -33.53 29.86 -4.27
CA TYR A 30 -33.92 29.92 -5.69
C TYR A 30 -33.92 31.37 -6.22
N ALA A 31 -34.10 32.34 -5.34
CA ALA A 31 -33.97 33.76 -5.63
C ALA A 31 -32.53 34.17 -5.97
N ASP A 32 -31.50 33.40 -5.62
CA ASP A 32 -30.09 33.69 -5.91
C ASP A 32 -29.71 33.49 -7.38
N PHE A 33 -30.63 32.92 -8.15
CA PHE A 33 -30.43 32.63 -9.56
C PHE A 33 -31.16 33.63 -10.47
N THR A 34 -30.50 34.14 -11.50
CA THR A 34 -31.05 35.05 -12.53
C THR A 34 -30.84 34.47 -13.93
N ASN A 35 -31.45 35.09 -14.96
CA ASN A 35 -31.32 34.68 -16.36
C ASN A 35 -31.60 33.18 -16.58
N LYS A 36 -32.76 32.73 -16.08
CA LYS A 36 -33.18 31.32 -16.11
C LYS A 36 -33.68 30.95 -17.50
N GLU A 37 -32.89 30.16 -18.23
CA GLU A 37 -33.22 29.68 -19.58
C GLU A 37 -33.41 28.17 -19.56
N GLU A 38 -34.54 27.67 -20.07
CA GLU A 38 -34.80 26.22 -20.18
C GLU A 38 -33.98 25.64 -21.34
N LEU A 39 -33.13 24.65 -21.06
CA LEU A 39 -32.15 24.14 -22.02
C LEU A 39 -32.66 22.96 -22.86
N ASN A 40 -33.53 22.10 -22.31
CA ASN A 40 -34.19 20.99 -23.01
C ASN A 40 -35.20 20.25 -22.09
N ASN A 41 -36.21 19.62 -22.70
CA ASN A 41 -37.15 18.67 -22.06
C ASN A 41 -36.66 17.23 -22.30
N GLY A 42 -36.02 16.62 -21.30
CA GLY A 42 -35.80 15.17 -21.28
C GLY A 42 -36.98 14.46 -20.62
N SER A 43 -37.14 13.15 -20.86
CA SER A 43 -38.19 12.33 -20.25
C SER A 43 -38.11 12.23 -18.71
N PHE A 44 -36.98 12.64 -18.11
CA PHE A 44 -36.68 12.50 -16.68
C PHE A 44 -36.49 13.83 -15.93
N GLY A 45 -36.64 14.99 -16.59
CA GLY A 45 -36.50 16.28 -15.92
C GLY A 45 -36.39 17.50 -16.84
N LYS A 46 -36.55 18.69 -16.24
CA LYS A 46 -36.22 19.99 -16.85
C LYS A 46 -34.86 20.45 -16.34
N VAL A 47 -34.02 20.99 -17.21
CA VAL A 47 -32.76 21.63 -16.81
C VAL A 47 -32.77 23.09 -17.23
N PHE A 48 -32.48 23.97 -16.28
CA PHE A 48 -32.37 25.41 -16.52
C PHE A 48 -30.92 25.84 -16.42
N ARG A 49 -30.46 26.64 -17.39
CA ARG A 49 -29.27 27.47 -17.25
C ARG A 49 -29.62 28.66 -16.39
N ALA A 50 -28.81 28.98 -15.39
CA ALA A 50 -29.00 30.18 -14.59
C ALA A 50 -27.67 30.80 -14.18
N ASN A 51 -27.66 32.12 -13.99
CA ASN A 51 -26.51 32.84 -13.45
C ASN A 51 -26.69 33.03 -11.93
N ARG A 52 -25.63 32.85 -11.15
CA ARG A 52 -25.65 33.17 -9.71
C ARG A 52 -25.45 34.68 -9.52
N LYS A 53 -26.31 35.32 -8.72
CA LYS A 53 -26.37 36.79 -8.53
C LYS A 53 -25.08 37.44 -8.03
N ASP A 54 -24.26 36.71 -7.29
CA ASP A 54 -23.08 37.22 -6.56
C ASP A 54 -21.75 37.06 -7.31
N SER A 55 -21.72 36.32 -8.43
CA SER A 55 -20.44 35.87 -9.02
C SER A 55 -20.48 35.63 -10.53
N ASP A 56 -21.57 36.01 -11.21
CA ASP A 56 -21.83 35.75 -12.65
C ASP A 56 -21.57 34.29 -13.09
N THR A 57 -21.46 33.37 -12.13
CA THR A 57 -21.15 31.96 -12.39
C THR A 57 -22.38 31.28 -12.96
N VAL A 58 -22.21 30.62 -14.11
CA VAL A 58 -23.29 29.90 -14.79
C VAL A 58 -23.43 28.51 -14.17
N MET A 59 -24.65 28.14 -13.78
CA MET A 59 -24.99 26.87 -13.16
C MET A 59 -26.16 26.19 -13.88
N ALA A 60 -26.26 24.88 -13.74
CA ALA A 60 -27.39 24.09 -14.19
C ALA A 60 -28.30 23.76 -13.01
N LEU A 61 -29.58 24.08 -13.12
CA LEU A 61 -30.62 23.71 -12.16
C LEU A 61 -31.42 22.55 -12.75
N LYS A 62 -31.18 21.33 -12.26
CA LYS A 62 -31.92 20.13 -12.68
C LYS A 62 -33.14 19.94 -11.79
N TYR A 63 -34.29 19.92 -12.46
CA TYR A 63 -35.58 19.57 -11.92
C TYR A 63 -35.92 18.14 -12.35
N PRO A 64 -35.82 17.14 -11.47
CA PRO A 64 -36.17 15.77 -11.84
C PRO A 64 -37.69 15.61 -11.94
N PHE A 65 -38.19 15.15 -13.09
CA PHE A 65 -39.59 14.76 -13.23
C PHE A 65 -39.77 13.34 -12.72
N ASN A 66 -40.81 13.11 -11.91
CA ASN A 66 -41.22 11.78 -11.45
C ASN A 66 -40.20 10.98 -10.62
N LEU A 67 -39.07 11.56 -10.20
CA LEU A 67 -38.21 10.91 -9.20
C LEU A 67 -38.82 11.05 -7.81
N THR A 68 -38.87 9.94 -7.10
CA THR A 68 -39.12 9.88 -5.67
C THR A 68 -37.99 10.58 -4.90
N ILE A 69 -38.28 11.11 -3.71
CA ILE A 69 -37.27 11.69 -2.82
C ILE A 69 -36.13 10.68 -2.53
N LYS A 70 -36.44 9.38 -2.56
CA LYS A 70 -35.49 8.28 -2.38
C LYS A 70 -34.50 8.18 -3.53
N GLU A 71 -34.96 8.35 -4.77
CA GLU A 71 -34.10 8.34 -5.96
C GLU A 71 -33.21 9.59 -6.01
N ILE A 72 -33.72 10.75 -5.60
CA ILE A 72 -32.89 11.97 -5.44
C ILE A 72 -31.79 11.74 -4.39
N ILE A 73 -32.11 11.15 -3.25
CA ILE A 73 -31.11 10.82 -2.22
C ILE A 73 -30.11 9.79 -2.74
N ASN A 74 -30.56 8.83 -3.55
CA ASN A 74 -29.66 7.85 -4.16
C ASN A 74 -28.70 8.51 -5.16
N GLU A 75 -29.21 9.38 -6.03
CA GLU A 75 -28.38 10.18 -6.96
C GLU A 75 -27.34 10.99 -6.18
N LEU A 76 -27.73 11.67 -5.11
CA LEU A 76 -26.84 12.42 -4.24
C LEU A 76 -25.77 11.55 -3.56
N LYS A 77 -26.16 10.36 -3.07
CA LYS A 77 -25.23 9.42 -2.43
C LYS A 77 -24.19 8.91 -3.42
N MET A 78 -24.64 8.42 -4.59
CA MET A 78 -23.75 7.91 -5.62
C MET A 78 -22.83 9.01 -6.16
N GLN A 79 -23.37 10.19 -6.46
CA GLN A 79 -22.58 11.28 -7.02
C GLN A 79 -21.51 11.78 -6.04
N ARG A 80 -21.81 11.86 -4.73
CA ARG A 80 -20.81 12.25 -3.72
C ARG A 80 -19.61 11.31 -3.63
N GLU A 81 -19.79 10.04 -3.95
CA GLU A 81 -18.69 9.07 -3.94
C GLU A 81 -17.74 9.25 -5.14
N VAL A 82 -18.18 9.89 -6.23
CA VAL A 82 -17.39 10.03 -7.47
C VAL A 82 -17.12 11.49 -7.91
N ASP A 83 -17.66 12.49 -7.20
CA ASP A 83 -17.55 13.92 -7.53
C ASP A 83 -16.09 14.45 -7.54
N TYR A 84 -15.14 13.66 -7.02
CA TYR A 84 -13.71 13.98 -7.07
C TYR A 84 -13.11 13.86 -8.48
N HIS A 85 -13.73 13.10 -9.38
CA HIS A 85 -13.15 12.80 -10.69
C HIS A 85 -13.47 13.88 -11.73
N ALA A 86 -12.47 14.35 -12.47
CA ALA A 86 -12.59 15.51 -13.36
C ALA A 86 -13.62 15.35 -14.48
N ASN A 87 -13.87 14.10 -14.92
CA ASN A 87 -14.86 13.76 -15.95
C ASN A 87 -16.26 13.41 -15.40
N ILE A 88 -16.55 13.70 -14.13
CA ILE A 88 -17.90 13.64 -13.56
C ILE A 88 -18.46 15.07 -13.45
N ILE A 89 -19.76 15.23 -13.70
CA ILE A 89 -20.43 16.53 -13.56
C ILE A 89 -20.47 16.93 -12.09
N ARG A 90 -20.01 18.15 -11.77
CA ARG A 90 -19.95 18.56 -10.36
C ARG A 90 -21.32 18.86 -9.76
N PHE A 91 -21.51 18.46 -8.51
CA PHE A 91 -22.68 18.79 -7.71
C PHE A 91 -22.33 19.90 -6.69
N TYR A 92 -23.04 21.03 -6.75
CA TYR A 92 -22.77 22.17 -5.87
C TYR A 92 -23.71 22.24 -4.66
N GLY A 93 -24.94 21.73 -4.78
CA GLY A 93 -25.91 21.78 -3.70
C GLY A 93 -27.35 21.66 -4.17
N ILE A 94 -28.28 22.04 -3.29
CA ILE A 94 -29.72 21.93 -3.53
C ILE A 94 -30.39 23.30 -3.46
N SER A 95 -31.42 23.50 -4.26
CA SER A 95 -32.34 24.62 -4.15
C SER A 95 -33.78 24.13 -4.04
N LYS A 96 -34.74 25.01 -3.73
CA LYS A 96 -36.15 24.65 -3.57
C LYS A 96 -37.04 25.65 -4.30
N LEU A 97 -37.95 25.15 -5.14
CA LEU A 97 -38.98 25.93 -5.84
C LEU A 97 -40.34 25.27 -5.59
N GLU A 98 -41.30 26.03 -5.04
CA GLU A 98 -42.68 25.57 -4.84
C GLU A 98 -42.77 24.17 -4.17
N ASN A 99 -42.00 23.98 -3.10
CA ASN A 99 -41.85 22.72 -2.33
C ASN A 99 -41.19 21.54 -3.06
N LYS A 100 -40.51 21.77 -4.18
CA LYS A 100 -39.74 20.74 -4.89
C LYS A 100 -38.26 21.07 -4.88
N TYR A 101 -37.44 20.05 -4.63
CA TYR A 101 -35.97 20.19 -4.63
C TYR A 101 -35.43 20.20 -6.06
N LEU A 102 -34.44 21.06 -6.29
CA LEU A 102 -33.64 21.10 -7.52
C LEU A 102 -32.19 20.80 -7.18
N LEU A 103 -31.50 20.10 -8.08
CA LEU A 103 -30.05 19.88 -7.98
C LEU A 103 -29.33 21.03 -8.67
N VAL A 104 -28.40 21.66 -7.95
CA VAL A 104 -27.52 22.72 -8.46
C VAL A 104 -26.22 22.07 -8.90
N MET A 105 -25.94 22.09 -10.21
CA MET A 105 -24.82 21.36 -10.83
C MET A 105 -23.96 22.25 -11.72
N GLU A 106 -22.78 21.75 -12.07
CA GLU A 106 -21.91 22.30 -13.11
C GLU A 106 -22.66 22.45 -14.43
N TYR A 107 -22.52 23.62 -15.07
CA TYR A 107 -23.11 23.88 -16.37
C TYR A 107 -22.14 23.44 -17.48
N ALA A 108 -22.54 22.42 -18.24
CA ALA A 108 -21.81 21.95 -19.41
C ALA A 108 -22.19 22.78 -20.64
N ASP A 109 -21.30 23.70 -21.04
CA ASP A 109 -21.51 24.68 -22.12
C ASP A 109 -21.68 24.09 -23.52
N CYS A 110 -21.17 22.87 -23.76
CA CYS A 110 -21.33 22.19 -25.05
C CYS A 110 -22.55 21.24 -25.11
N GLY A 111 -23.31 21.14 -24.02
CA GLY A 111 -24.50 20.30 -23.91
C GLY A 111 -24.19 18.80 -23.83
N SER A 112 -25.12 17.95 -24.25
CA SER A 112 -24.92 16.50 -24.28
C SER A 112 -23.97 16.07 -25.41
N LEU A 113 -23.33 14.91 -25.26
CA LEU A 113 -22.48 14.30 -26.27
C LEU A 113 -23.22 14.15 -27.60
N GLN A 114 -24.51 13.78 -27.57
CA GLN A 114 -25.35 13.73 -28.77
C GLN A 114 -25.44 15.09 -29.48
N SER A 115 -25.66 16.16 -28.71
CA SER A 115 -25.76 17.52 -29.26
C SER A 115 -24.41 18.05 -29.75
N TYR A 116 -23.33 17.70 -29.03
CA TYR A 116 -21.97 18.07 -29.35
C TYR A 116 -21.50 17.43 -30.66
N LEU A 117 -21.68 16.11 -30.81
CA LEU A 117 -21.35 15.41 -32.04
C LEU A 117 -22.14 15.97 -33.21
N LYS A 118 -23.45 16.22 -33.06
CA LYS A 118 -24.26 16.83 -34.13
C LYS A 118 -23.70 18.18 -34.64
N LYS A 119 -23.15 19.01 -33.74
CA LYS A 119 -22.65 20.35 -34.09
C LYS A 119 -21.18 20.37 -34.51
N SER A 120 -20.36 19.51 -33.92
CA SER A 120 -18.90 19.61 -33.98
C SER A 120 -18.22 18.39 -34.62
N PHE A 121 -18.94 17.35 -35.02
CA PHE A 121 -18.32 16.11 -35.52
C PHE A 121 -17.35 16.32 -36.70
N ASN A 122 -17.68 17.20 -37.64
CA ASN A 122 -16.82 17.51 -38.79
C ASN A 122 -15.52 18.25 -38.41
N LYS A 123 -15.37 18.66 -37.15
CA LYS A 123 -14.16 19.31 -36.61
C LYS A 123 -13.33 18.37 -35.73
N LEU A 124 -13.83 17.16 -35.44
CA LEU A 124 -13.16 16.20 -34.56
C LEU A 124 -12.24 15.29 -35.38
N GLU A 125 -10.94 15.40 -35.12
CA GLU A 125 -9.95 14.47 -35.63
C GLU A 125 -9.92 13.19 -34.78
N TRP A 126 -9.18 12.17 -35.23
CA TRP A 126 -9.10 10.89 -34.50
C TRP A 126 -8.51 11.03 -33.11
N ASP A 127 -7.55 11.92 -32.91
CA ASP A 127 -6.97 12.19 -31.59
C ASP A 127 -8.02 12.75 -30.61
N ASP A 128 -8.89 13.64 -31.09
CA ASP A 128 -10.01 14.18 -30.29
C ASP A 128 -10.99 13.05 -29.92
N LYS A 129 -11.34 12.19 -30.90
CA LYS A 129 -12.25 11.06 -30.70
C LYS A 129 -11.68 10.02 -29.73
N HIS A 130 -10.38 9.72 -29.83
CA HIS A 130 -9.68 8.84 -28.89
C HIS A 130 -9.67 9.43 -27.48
N GLN A 131 -9.44 10.74 -27.37
CA GLN A 131 -9.44 11.43 -26.09
C GLN A 131 -10.82 11.48 -25.44
N LEU A 132 -11.89 11.75 -26.21
CA LEU A 132 -13.27 11.69 -25.72
C LEU A 132 -13.63 10.26 -25.24
N ALA A 133 -13.22 9.24 -25.99
CA ALA A 133 -13.44 7.84 -25.60
C ALA A 133 -12.69 7.48 -24.32
N LEU A 134 -11.42 7.90 -24.20
CA LEU A 134 -10.60 7.66 -23.02
C LEU A 134 -11.18 8.37 -21.79
N GLN A 135 -11.63 9.61 -21.92
CA GLN A 135 -12.26 10.36 -20.83
C GLN A 135 -13.57 9.72 -20.37
N LEU A 136 -14.42 9.26 -21.30
CA LEU A 136 -15.63 8.51 -20.99
C LEU A 136 -15.30 7.19 -20.26
N ALA A 137 -14.32 6.44 -20.76
CA ALA A 137 -13.90 5.19 -20.12
C ALA A 137 -13.33 5.42 -18.72
N ASN A 138 -12.52 6.46 -18.51
CA ASN A 138 -12.01 6.84 -17.18
C ASN A 138 -13.15 7.25 -16.23
N ALA A 139 -14.17 7.96 -16.71
CA ALA A 139 -15.34 8.30 -15.91
C ALA A 139 -16.09 7.03 -15.44
N VAL A 140 -16.33 6.08 -16.33
CA VAL A 140 -17.00 4.81 -15.99
C VAL A 140 -16.11 3.92 -15.11
N GLU A 141 -14.79 3.92 -15.33
CA GLU A 141 -13.81 3.26 -14.46
C GLU A 141 -13.85 3.83 -13.03
N CYS A 142 -14.00 5.15 -12.90
CA CYS A 142 -14.20 5.79 -11.59
C CYS A 142 -15.43 5.23 -10.88
N LEU A 143 -16.58 5.11 -11.56
CA LEU A 143 -17.79 4.53 -10.97
C LEU A 143 -17.56 3.08 -10.53
N HIS A 144 -16.96 2.26 -11.40
CA HIS A 144 -16.75 0.83 -11.10
C HIS A 144 -15.77 0.62 -9.94
N ASN A 145 -14.75 1.49 -9.81
CA ASN A 145 -13.80 1.45 -8.70
C ASN A 145 -14.44 1.77 -7.34
N GLU A 146 -15.46 2.62 -7.31
CA GLU A 146 -16.29 2.90 -6.11
C GLU A 146 -17.41 1.85 -5.93
N GLY A 147 -17.42 0.77 -6.73
CA GLY A 147 -18.43 -0.28 -6.68
C GLY A 147 -19.82 0.18 -7.14
N ILE A 148 -19.89 1.20 -8.00
CA ILE A 148 -21.13 1.76 -8.56
C ILE A 148 -21.29 1.28 -10.01
N ILE A 149 -22.52 0.91 -10.39
CA ILE A 149 -22.91 0.65 -11.78
C ILE A 149 -23.87 1.75 -12.20
N HIS A 150 -23.64 2.41 -13.33
CA HIS A 150 -24.46 3.55 -13.77
C HIS A 150 -25.85 3.14 -14.26
N CYS A 151 -25.95 2.00 -14.95
CA CYS A 151 -27.20 1.40 -15.43
C CYS A 151 -27.97 2.16 -16.53
N ASP A 152 -27.59 3.39 -16.88
CA ASP A 152 -28.27 4.24 -17.88
C ASP A 152 -27.29 5.11 -18.68
N LEU A 153 -26.21 4.49 -19.16
CA LEU A 153 -25.21 5.17 -19.98
C LEU A 153 -25.73 5.34 -21.42
N HIS A 154 -25.96 6.59 -21.82
CA HIS A 154 -26.26 6.97 -23.20
C HIS A 154 -25.82 8.41 -23.48
N ALA A 155 -25.74 8.81 -24.75
CA ALA A 155 -25.11 10.08 -25.14
C ALA A 155 -25.86 11.36 -24.72
N GLN A 156 -27.01 11.23 -24.03
CA GLN A 156 -27.69 12.37 -23.39
C GLN A 156 -27.29 12.55 -21.93
N ASN A 157 -26.87 11.47 -21.26
CA ASN A 157 -26.34 11.47 -19.89
C ASN A 157 -24.81 11.69 -19.85
N VAL A 158 -24.16 11.70 -21.01
CA VAL A 158 -22.78 12.16 -21.17
C VAL A 158 -22.81 13.59 -21.67
N LEU A 159 -22.25 14.53 -20.91
CA LEU A 159 -22.15 15.95 -21.25
C LEU A 159 -20.75 16.30 -21.74
N VAL A 160 -20.62 17.45 -22.40
CA VAL A 160 -19.34 18.01 -22.84
C VAL A 160 -19.21 19.42 -22.27
N HIS A 161 -18.09 19.68 -21.59
CA HIS A 161 -17.76 21.00 -21.07
C HIS A 161 -16.32 21.34 -21.45
N GLN A 162 -16.10 22.46 -22.16
CA GLN A 162 -14.77 22.85 -22.66
C GLN A 162 -14.05 21.70 -23.39
N ASP A 163 -14.76 21.04 -24.31
CA ASP A 163 -14.30 19.88 -25.08
C ASP A 163 -13.86 18.66 -24.24
N LYS A 164 -14.33 18.57 -22.98
CA LYS A 164 -14.08 17.42 -22.08
C LYS A 164 -15.38 16.73 -21.70
N ILE A 165 -15.34 15.41 -21.59
CA ILE A 165 -16.47 14.58 -21.13
C ILE A 165 -16.77 14.87 -19.67
N LYS A 166 -18.07 14.97 -19.37
CA LYS A 166 -18.67 15.09 -18.04
C LYS A 166 -19.83 14.10 -17.93
N LEU A 167 -19.60 12.97 -17.28
CA LEU A 167 -20.64 11.97 -17.04
C LEU A 167 -21.64 12.50 -15.98
N ALA A 168 -22.93 12.35 -16.26
CA ALA A 168 -24.03 12.92 -15.49
C ALA A 168 -25.18 11.91 -15.34
N ASP A 169 -26.15 12.27 -14.49
CA ASP A 169 -27.39 11.55 -14.24
C ASP A 169 -27.23 10.20 -13.51
N PHE A 170 -27.05 10.26 -12.19
CA PHE A 170 -26.86 9.08 -11.34
C PHE A 170 -28.17 8.51 -10.77
N GLY A 171 -29.33 8.94 -11.28
CA GLY A 171 -30.64 8.58 -10.73
C GLY A 171 -30.89 7.06 -10.68
N LEU A 172 -30.39 6.32 -11.68
CA LEU A 172 -30.53 4.85 -11.78
C LEU A 172 -29.29 4.08 -11.32
N SER A 173 -28.22 4.80 -10.92
CA SER A 173 -26.98 4.22 -10.44
C SER A 173 -27.18 3.47 -9.13
N ARG A 174 -26.43 2.38 -8.95
CA ARG A 174 -26.58 1.50 -7.78
C ARG A 174 -25.27 0.83 -7.38
N LYS A 175 -25.19 0.35 -6.14
CA LYS A 175 -24.03 -0.43 -5.69
C LYS A 175 -24.07 -1.85 -6.26
N ILE A 176 -22.90 -2.40 -6.52
CA ILE A 176 -22.76 -3.79 -6.98
C ILE A 176 -23.38 -4.73 -5.93
N GLY A 177 -24.36 -5.54 -6.33
CA GLY A 177 -25.03 -6.51 -5.46
C GLY A 177 -26.43 -6.11 -5.00
N ASP A 178 -26.82 -4.85 -5.15
CA ASP A 178 -28.18 -4.38 -4.81
C ASP A 178 -29.26 -5.12 -5.61
N ALA A 179 -30.38 -5.42 -4.97
CA ALA A 179 -31.50 -6.15 -5.60
C ALA A 179 -32.17 -5.29 -6.70
N CYS A 180 -32.39 -5.90 -7.88
CA CYS A 180 -33.06 -5.25 -9.00
C CYS A 180 -34.57 -5.56 -8.96
N ASN A 181 -35.42 -4.55 -8.79
CA ASN A 181 -36.85 -4.70 -9.02
C ASN A 181 -37.13 -4.61 -10.53
N SER A 182 -37.82 -5.61 -11.07
CA SER A 182 -38.03 -5.79 -12.52
C SER A 182 -38.96 -4.77 -13.20
N ALA A 183 -39.42 -3.75 -12.48
CA ALA A 183 -40.34 -2.72 -13.00
C ALA A 183 -39.70 -1.34 -13.17
N ASP A 184 -38.46 -1.14 -12.72
CA ASP A 184 -37.86 0.19 -12.64
C ASP A 184 -37.04 0.48 -13.91
N VAL A 185 -37.68 1.25 -14.80
CA VAL A 185 -37.14 2.05 -15.92
C VAL A 185 -36.36 1.28 -17.00
N LEU A 186 -36.98 1.17 -18.18
CA LEU A 186 -36.31 0.80 -19.42
C LEU A 186 -35.33 1.94 -19.80
N GLY A 187 -34.02 1.70 -19.68
CA GLY A 187 -33.00 2.61 -20.22
C GLY A 187 -33.10 2.76 -21.75
N VAL A 188 -32.28 3.61 -22.35
CA VAL A 188 -32.38 3.88 -23.80
C VAL A 188 -31.98 2.64 -24.63
N VAL A 189 -32.97 2.02 -25.28
CA VAL A 189 -32.92 0.65 -25.87
C VAL A 189 -31.57 0.25 -26.51
N PRO A 190 -30.96 1.03 -27.43
CA PRO A 190 -29.67 0.65 -28.03
C PRO A 190 -28.51 0.41 -27.06
N TYR A 191 -28.51 1.07 -25.91
CA TYR A 191 -27.43 1.05 -24.93
C TYR A 191 -27.64 -0.04 -23.87
N VAL A 192 -28.81 -0.67 -23.84
CA VAL A 192 -29.17 -1.66 -22.83
C VAL A 192 -28.45 -2.97 -23.12
N ASP A 193 -27.90 -3.60 -22.07
CA ASP A 193 -27.29 -4.92 -22.15
C ASP A 193 -28.28 -5.94 -22.74
N PRO A 194 -27.94 -6.61 -23.87
CA PRO A 194 -28.82 -7.60 -24.50
C PRO A 194 -29.32 -8.69 -23.55
N LYS A 195 -28.48 -9.10 -22.58
CA LYS A 195 -28.85 -10.12 -21.59
C LYS A 195 -29.86 -9.61 -20.56
N PHE A 196 -29.93 -8.30 -20.33
CA PHE A 196 -30.96 -7.69 -19.50
C PHE A 196 -32.31 -7.61 -20.20
N LEU A 197 -32.33 -7.51 -21.54
CA LEU A 197 -33.57 -7.55 -22.31
C LEU A 197 -34.33 -8.88 -22.14
N ASP A 198 -33.63 -9.98 -21.82
CA ASP A 198 -34.27 -11.27 -21.50
C ASP A 198 -35.16 -11.19 -20.28
N ASN A 199 -34.75 -10.47 -19.23
CA ASN A 199 -35.59 -10.25 -18.05
C ASN A 199 -36.90 -9.56 -18.43
N ILE A 200 -36.83 -8.57 -19.31
CA ILE A 200 -37.97 -7.75 -19.74
C ILE A 200 -38.94 -8.59 -20.58
N ILE A 201 -38.42 -9.36 -21.54
CA ILE A 201 -39.22 -10.17 -22.46
C ILE A 201 -39.85 -11.38 -21.72
N SER A 202 -39.08 -12.03 -20.83
CA SER A 202 -39.53 -13.22 -20.11
C SER A 202 -40.25 -12.92 -18.79
N LYS A 203 -40.27 -11.65 -18.36
CA LYS A 203 -40.69 -11.23 -17.01
C LYS A 203 -40.00 -12.02 -15.89
N SER A 204 -38.74 -12.39 -16.10
CA SER A 204 -37.91 -13.10 -15.13
C SER A 204 -36.84 -12.17 -14.52
N GLN A 205 -36.30 -12.53 -13.35
CA GLN A 205 -35.24 -11.78 -12.66
C GLN A 205 -33.91 -12.56 -12.63
N GLN A 206 -33.65 -13.35 -13.67
CA GLN A 206 -32.50 -14.26 -13.66
C GLN A 206 -31.16 -13.53 -13.84
N TYR A 207 -31.13 -12.45 -14.63
CA TYR A 207 -29.91 -11.67 -14.86
C TYR A 207 -29.89 -10.38 -14.02
N LYS A 208 -28.79 -10.08 -13.35
CA LYS A 208 -28.60 -8.81 -12.64
C LYS A 208 -27.59 -7.96 -13.41
N LEU A 209 -27.92 -6.67 -13.59
CA LEU A 209 -26.99 -5.69 -14.15
C LEU A 209 -25.70 -5.69 -13.32
N ASN A 210 -24.58 -5.64 -14.01
CA ASN A 210 -23.24 -5.65 -13.43
C ASN A 210 -22.34 -4.69 -14.23
N THR A 211 -21.07 -4.57 -13.85
CA THR A 211 -20.12 -3.67 -14.51
C THR A 211 -19.95 -3.96 -16.01
N LYS A 212 -20.15 -5.21 -16.47
CA LYS A 212 -20.11 -5.58 -17.90
C LYS A 212 -21.33 -5.09 -18.67
N SER A 213 -22.42 -4.72 -17.99
CA SER A 213 -23.57 -4.07 -18.61
C SER A 213 -23.22 -2.63 -19.01
N ASP A 214 -22.55 -1.87 -18.14
CA ASP A 214 -22.07 -0.52 -18.47
C ASP A 214 -21.03 -0.56 -19.61
N VAL A 215 -20.15 -1.56 -19.64
CA VAL A 215 -19.17 -1.74 -20.75
C VAL A 215 -19.89 -1.91 -22.10
N CYS A 216 -21.02 -2.61 -22.14
CA CYS A 216 -21.83 -2.74 -23.36
C CYS A 216 -22.36 -1.38 -23.83
N SER A 217 -22.86 -0.57 -22.90
CA SER A 217 -23.33 0.80 -23.19
C SER A 217 -22.18 1.70 -23.69
N VAL A 218 -21.01 1.59 -23.06
CA VAL A 218 -19.77 2.28 -23.49
C VAL A 218 -19.40 1.89 -24.93
N GLY A 219 -19.60 0.63 -25.33
CA GLY A 219 -19.35 0.20 -26.72
C GLY A 219 -20.21 0.97 -27.73
N VAL A 220 -21.49 1.16 -27.41
CA VAL A 220 -22.40 1.95 -28.26
C VAL A 220 -22.01 3.42 -28.28
N LEU A 221 -21.55 3.98 -27.15
CA LEU A 221 -21.04 5.34 -27.06
C LEU A 221 -19.76 5.54 -27.89
N LEU A 222 -18.81 4.60 -27.86
CA LEU A 222 -17.59 4.65 -28.69
C LEU A 222 -17.94 4.58 -30.18
N TRP A 223 -18.88 3.70 -30.56
CA TRP A 223 -19.38 3.67 -31.94
C TRP A 223 -19.99 5.03 -32.32
N GLN A 224 -20.79 5.64 -31.44
CA GLN A 224 -21.37 6.95 -31.71
C GLN A 224 -20.31 8.08 -31.79
N ILE A 225 -19.27 8.05 -30.96
CA ILE A 225 -18.12 8.98 -31.07
C ILE A 225 -17.38 8.79 -32.40
N SER A 226 -17.24 7.55 -32.87
CA SER A 226 -16.61 7.27 -34.17
C SER A 226 -17.45 7.74 -35.36
N SER A 227 -18.77 7.62 -35.26
CA SER A 227 -19.70 7.77 -36.38
C SER A 227 -20.38 9.13 -36.46
N GLY A 228 -20.56 9.80 -35.32
CA GLY A 228 -21.39 10.99 -35.18
C GLY A 228 -22.89 10.71 -35.32
N TYR A 229 -23.29 9.45 -35.53
CA TYR A 229 -24.67 9.06 -35.80
C TYR A 229 -25.40 8.59 -34.55
N ARG A 230 -26.73 8.75 -34.57
CA ARG A 230 -27.61 8.10 -33.60
C ARG A 230 -27.63 6.58 -33.87
N PRO A 231 -27.58 5.72 -32.83
CA PRO A 231 -27.64 4.27 -33.02
C PRO A 231 -28.97 3.78 -33.64
N PHE A 232 -28.87 2.79 -34.53
CA PHE A 232 -29.84 1.99 -35.29
C PHE A 232 -30.79 2.73 -36.23
N TYR A 233 -31.21 3.94 -35.89
CA TYR A 233 -32.23 4.68 -36.62
C TYR A 233 -31.77 6.10 -36.95
N ALA A 234 -32.32 6.64 -38.04
CA ALA A 234 -32.14 8.04 -38.41
C ALA A 234 -32.65 8.98 -37.31
N GLU A 235 -32.19 10.24 -37.35
CA GLU A 235 -32.77 11.29 -36.53
C GLU A 235 -34.30 11.33 -36.74
N ASP A 236 -35.04 11.56 -35.65
CA ASP A 236 -36.52 11.65 -35.61
C ASP A 236 -37.33 10.34 -35.71
N VAL A 237 -36.68 9.17 -35.78
CA VAL A 237 -37.36 7.86 -35.65
C VAL A 237 -37.31 7.39 -34.19
N GLU A 238 -38.45 7.03 -33.60
CA GLU A 238 -38.50 6.45 -32.26
C GLU A 238 -38.05 4.98 -32.25
N TYR A 239 -37.44 4.54 -31.15
CA TYR A 239 -37.08 3.12 -30.99
C TYR A 239 -38.35 2.29 -30.82
N ASP A 240 -38.57 1.31 -31.69
CA ASP A 240 -39.71 0.41 -31.65
C ASP A 240 -39.39 -0.90 -30.92
N ALA A 241 -40.45 -1.64 -30.52
CA ALA A 241 -40.30 -2.94 -29.89
C ALA A 241 -39.60 -3.98 -30.80
N LYS A 242 -39.60 -3.75 -32.12
CA LYS A 242 -38.88 -4.58 -33.08
C LYS A 242 -37.37 -4.51 -32.86
N LEU A 243 -36.83 -3.32 -32.57
CA LEU A 243 -35.39 -3.15 -32.29
C LEU A 243 -34.93 -3.97 -31.10
N ILE A 244 -35.72 -4.04 -30.02
CA ILE A 244 -35.41 -4.86 -28.83
C ILE A 244 -35.20 -6.33 -29.24
N MET A 245 -36.09 -6.86 -30.09
CA MET A 245 -36.01 -8.24 -30.57
C MET A 245 -34.83 -8.45 -31.53
N ASP A 246 -34.48 -7.44 -32.33
CA ASP A 246 -33.33 -7.51 -33.23
C ASP A 246 -32.00 -7.48 -32.47
N ILE A 247 -31.84 -6.59 -31.48
CA ILE A 247 -30.62 -6.50 -30.63
C ILE A 247 -30.40 -7.83 -29.89
N LYS A 248 -31.47 -8.41 -29.34
CA LYS A 248 -31.44 -9.74 -28.71
C LYS A 248 -30.98 -10.84 -29.68
N LYS A 249 -31.30 -10.73 -30.97
CA LYS A 249 -30.85 -11.67 -32.01
C LYS A 249 -29.41 -11.40 -32.50
N GLY A 250 -28.67 -10.53 -31.81
CA GLY A 250 -27.29 -10.19 -32.16
C GLY A 250 -27.16 -9.05 -33.16
N ARG A 251 -28.24 -8.30 -33.48
CA ARG A 251 -28.11 -7.10 -34.32
C ARG A 251 -27.25 -6.08 -33.58
N ARG A 252 -26.17 -5.64 -34.23
CA ARG A 252 -25.26 -4.58 -33.78
C ARG A 252 -25.06 -3.57 -34.90
N GLU A 253 -24.46 -2.45 -34.55
CA GLU A 253 -24.10 -1.44 -35.54
C GLU A 253 -22.97 -1.90 -36.47
N LYS A 254 -22.96 -1.35 -37.68
CA LYS A 254 -21.89 -1.63 -38.64
C LYS A 254 -20.71 -0.68 -38.41
N VAL A 255 -19.49 -1.19 -38.58
CA VAL A 255 -18.27 -0.37 -38.56
C VAL A 255 -18.35 0.67 -39.67
N ILE A 256 -18.13 1.93 -39.32
CA ILE A 256 -18.12 3.03 -40.29
C ILE A 256 -16.78 3.03 -41.03
N LYS A 257 -16.86 3.28 -42.34
CA LYS A 257 -15.68 3.42 -43.21
C LYS A 257 -14.72 4.47 -42.63
N ASP A 258 -13.43 4.19 -42.66
CA ASP A 258 -12.35 5.05 -42.15
C ASP A 258 -12.23 5.14 -40.62
N THR A 259 -12.91 4.25 -39.88
CA THR A 259 -12.62 3.99 -38.46
C THR A 259 -11.33 3.17 -38.30
N PRO A 260 -10.35 3.60 -37.47
CA PRO A 260 -9.17 2.81 -37.14
C PRO A 260 -9.54 1.40 -36.68
N ILE A 261 -8.75 0.43 -37.13
CA ILE A 261 -9.01 -0.99 -36.88
C ILE A 261 -8.96 -1.28 -35.39
N GLU A 262 -7.96 -0.71 -34.70
CA GLU A 262 -7.77 -0.87 -33.27
C GLU A 262 -8.96 -0.31 -32.48
N TYR A 263 -9.52 0.82 -32.91
CA TYR A 263 -10.68 1.44 -32.25
C TYR A 263 -11.99 0.69 -32.53
N SER A 264 -12.19 0.21 -33.76
CA SER A 264 -13.39 -0.56 -34.12
C SER A 264 -13.41 -1.95 -33.48
N ASN A 265 -12.26 -2.61 -33.37
CA ASN A 265 -12.14 -3.86 -32.63
C ASN A 265 -12.59 -3.69 -31.16
N LEU A 266 -12.24 -2.58 -30.52
CA LEU A 266 -12.61 -2.32 -29.13
C LEU A 266 -14.13 -2.32 -28.93
N TYR A 267 -14.88 -1.44 -29.61
CA TYR A 267 -16.32 -1.38 -29.35
C TYR A 267 -17.07 -2.64 -29.79
N GLN A 268 -16.53 -3.42 -30.74
CA GLN A 268 -17.08 -4.72 -31.13
C GLN A 268 -16.92 -5.77 -30.03
N GLU A 269 -15.77 -5.83 -29.35
CA GLU A 269 -15.54 -6.72 -28.20
C GLU A 269 -16.51 -6.43 -27.04
N PHE A 270 -16.99 -5.19 -26.91
CA PHE A 270 -17.87 -4.79 -25.82
C PHE A 270 -19.31 -5.28 -26.04
N TRP A 271 -19.62 -5.71 -27.27
CA TRP A 271 -20.95 -6.15 -27.70
C TRP A 271 -21.14 -7.67 -27.66
N GLU A 272 -20.15 -8.42 -27.17
CA GLU A 272 -20.24 -9.87 -26.94
C GLU A 272 -21.52 -10.23 -26.15
N ASP A 273 -22.26 -11.21 -26.66
CA ASP A 273 -23.56 -11.62 -26.09
C ASP A 273 -23.39 -12.23 -24.68
N ASP A 274 -22.25 -12.87 -24.42
CA ASP A 274 -21.88 -13.33 -23.08
C ASP A 274 -21.12 -12.22 -22.34
N PRO A 275 -21.69 -11.60 -21.28
CA PRO A 275 -21.03 -10.51 -20.55
C PRO A 275 -19.69 -10.92 -19.95
N ASN A 276 -19.47 -12.21 -19.68
CA ASN A 276 -18.20 -12.71 -19.14
C ASN A 276 -17.05 -12.62 -20.16
N LYS A 277 -17.35 -12.55 -21.46
CA LYS A 277 -16.35 -12.41 -22.53
C LYS A 277 -16.01 -10.96 -22.83
N ARG A 278 -16.84 -10.00 -22.40
CA ARG A 278 -16.56 -8.57 -22.56
C ARG A 278 -15.35 -8.19 -21.69
N PRO A 279 -14.50 -7.24 -22.11
CA PRO A 279 -13.41 -6.73 -21.28
C PRO A 279 -13.94 -6.01 -20.02
N THR A 280 -13.10 -5.82 -19.00
CA THR A 280 -13.41 -4.89 -17.90
C THR A 280 -13.18 -3.45 -18.37
N ILE A 281 -13.84 -2.47 -17.75
CA ILE A 281 -13.61 -1.06 -18.11
C ILE A 281 -12.14 -0.65 -17.92
N TYR A 282 -11.43 -1.24 -16.95
CA TYR A 282 -9.98 -1.07 -16.77
C TYR A 282 -9.18 -1.54 -18.01
N GLN A 283 -9.52 -2.71 -18.56
CA GLN A 283 -8.89 -3.21 -19.79
C GLN A 283 -9.20 -2.27 -20.96
N VAL A 284 -10.41 -1.72 -21.04
CA VAL A 284 -10.79 -0.72 -22.03
C VAL A 284 -9.94 0.55 -21.92
N VAL A 285 -9.77 1.09 -20.70
CA VAL A 285 -8.91 2.25 -20.44
C VAL A 285 -7.46 1.96 -20.85
N LYS A 286 -6.94 0.77 -20.51
CA LYS A 286 -5.59 0.35 -20.91
C LYS A 286 -5.42 0.30 -22.43
N SER A 287 -6.39 -0.25 -23.16
CA SER A 287 -6.36 -0.30 -24.62
C SER A 287 -6.48 1.09 -25.26
N LEU A 288 -7.38 1.94 -24.74
CA LEU A 288 -7.50 3.32 -25.22
C LEU A 288 -6.24 4.15 -24.93
N LYS A 289 -5.57 3.95 -23.78
CA LYS A 289 -4.27 4.58 -23.49
C LYS A 289 -3.20 4.15 -24.48
N LYS A 290 -3.17 2.89 -24.90
CA LYS A 290 -2.24 2.43 -25.96
C LYS A 290 -2.52 3.10 -27.30
N ILE A 291 -3.80 3.28 -27.66
CA ILE A 291 -4.19 3.98 -28.90
C ILE A 291 -3.80 5.47 -28.84
N VAL A 292 -4.00 6.13 -27.69
CA VAL A 292 -3.71 7.56 -27.51
C VAL A 292 -2.21 7.85 -27.39
N PHE A 293 -1.42 6.97 -26.75
CA PHE A 293 -0.03 7.25 -26.39
C PHE A 293 1.03 6.37 -27.09
N GLY A 294 0.66 5.31 -27.82
CA GLY A 294 1.60 4.40 -28.52
C GLY A 294 2.33 3.38 -27.62
N GLU A 295 3.00 2.37 -28.21
CA GLU A 295 3.74 1.29 -27.51
C GLU A 295 5.12 1.67 -26.95
N SER A 296 5.52 2.95 -26.99
CA SER A 296 6.81 3.40 -26.47
C SER A 296 6.80 3.58 -24.95
N ASN A 297 6.77 2.47 -24.19
CA ASN A 297 7.25 2.40 -22.81
C ASN A 297 7.53 0.95 -22.33
N ASN A 298 8.09 0.12 -23.22
CA ASN A 298 8.69 -1.16 -22.86
C ASN A 298 10.12 -1.19 -23.39
N ASN A 299 11.10 -0.80 -22.57
CA ASN A 299 12.50 -1.25 -22.63
C ASN A 299 13.37 -0.43 -21.66
N ILE A 300 13.63 -0.94 -20.45
CA ILE A 300 14.99 -1.00 -19.89
C ILE A 300 15.05 -2.27 -19.03
N ASN A 301 15.83 -3.24 -19.48
CA ASN A 301 16.31 -4.36 -18.67
C ASN A 301 17.84 -4.33 -18.69
N SER A 302 18.43 -4.77 -17.58
CA SER A 302 19.86 -5.01 -17.29
C SER A 302 20.70 -3.84 -16.76
N LEU A 303 20.88 -3.83 -15.44
CA LEU A 303 22.20 -3.82 -14.79
C LEU A 303 22.04 -4.40 -13.36
N GLU A 304 22.71 -5.52 -13.13
CA GLU A 304 22.82 -6.23 -11.85
C GLU A 304 23.88 -5.55 -10.95
N ASN A 305 23.58 -5.35 -9.66
CA ASN A 305 24.24 -5.99 -8.50
C ASN A 305 24.23 -5.16 -7.19
N LYS A 306 23.75 -5.84 -6.12
CA LYS A 306 24.30 -5.98 -4.74
C LYS A 306 24.16 -4.88 -3.66
N GLU A 307 23.32 -5.17 -2.66
CA GLU A 307 23.56 -5.34 -1.18
C GLU A 307 22.27 -4.97 -0.40
N GLU A 308 21.46 -5.95 0.06
CA GLU A 308 21.36 -6.49 1.45
C GLU A 308 21.30 -5.41 2.56
N GLY A 309 20.13 -5.05 3.13
CA GLY A 309 19.43 -5.68 4.29
C GLY A 309 19.43 -4.69 5.48
N LEU A 310 18.47 -4.50 6.40
CA LEU A 310 17.16 -5.08 6.75
C LEU A 310 16.64 -4.29 7.99
N LEU A 311 15.32 -4.16 8.20
CA LEU A 311 14.55 -4.28 9.48
C LEU A 311 13.41 -3.25 9.73
N ARG A 312 12.36 -3.81 10.36
CA ARG A 312 11.12 -3.21 10.88
C ARG A 312 11.31 -1.83 11.53
N GLU A 313 10.44 -0.88 11.22
CA GLU A 313 10.35 0.38 11.97
C GLU A 313 9.23 0.30 13.01
N THR A 314 9.60 -0.08 14.24
CA THR A 314 9.24 0.75 15.39
C THR A 314 10.31 1.83 15.54
N PRO A 315 9.95 3.06 15.93
CA PRO A 315 10.81 4.23 15.81
C PRO A 315 12.03 4.08 16.72
N TYR A 316 13.18 4.55 16.23
CA TYR A 316 14.53 4.50 16.80
C TYR A 316 15.41 3.33 16.31
N GLN A 317 16.44 3.72 15.53
CA GLN A 317 17.68 3.00 15.16
C GLN A 317 17.83 2.44 13.73
N SER A 318 17.51 3.23 12.69
CA SER A 318 17.89 2.89 11.28
C SER A 318 18.67 3.97 10.49
N ILE A 319 19.06 5.10 11.10
CA ILE A 319 19.50 6.28 10.31
C ILE A 319 20.95 6.23 9.79
N ILE A 320 21.86 5.49 10.41
CA ILE A 320 23.29 5.52 10.01
C ILE A 320 23.48 4.95 8.59
N THR A 321 22.63 4.04 8.13
CA THR A 321 22.68 3.44 6.79
C THR A 321 22.04 4.34 5.71
N ASN A 322 21.01 5.12 6.07
CA ASN A 322 20.28 5.98 5.12
C ASN A 322 21.04 7.25 4.72
N LEU A 323 21.85 7.86 5.61
CA LEU A 323 22.80 8.90 5.18
C LEU A 323 23.95 8.32 4.33
N GLY A 324 24.22 7.01 4.42
CA GLY A 324 25.21 6.32 3.58
C GLY A 324 24.77 6.24 2.12
N SER A 325 23.62 5.60 1.89
CA SER A 325 23.11 5.16 0.58
C SER A 325 22.42 6.27 -0.24
N THR A 326 21.73 7.21 0.41
CA THR A 326 21.10 8.35 -0.30
C THR A 326 22.11 9.44 -0.72
N LEU A 327 23.32 9.40 -0.15
CA LEU A 327 24.41 10.33 -0.49
C LEU A 327 25.37 9.77 -1.56
N SER A 328 25.31 8.47 -1.90
CA SER A 328 26.13 7.86 -2.97
C SER A 328 25.37 7.50 -4.25
N ASP A 329 24.17 6.88 -4.19
CA ASP A 329 23.76 6.04 -5.35
C ASP A 329 22.43 6.40 -6.05
N ASN A 330 21.69 7.44 -5.63
CA ASN A 330 20.43 7.83 -6.30
C ASN A 330 20.38 9.28 -6.82
N SER A 331 21.48 10.03 -6.71
CA SER A 331 21.59 11.36 -7.32
C SER A 331 21.72 11.31 -8.85
N GLU A 332 22.08 10.17 -9.43
CA GLU A 332 22.55 10.10 -10.82
C GLU A 332 21.43 10.15 -11.88
N LEU A 333 20.24 9.62 -11.60
CA LEU A 333 19.09 9.70 -12.52
C LEU A 333 18.21 10.94 -12.27
N TYR A 334 18.28 11.49 -11.06
CA TYR A 334 17.44 12.61 -10.62
C TYR A 334 18.08 13.97 -10.95
N LEU A 335 19.42 14.10 -10.95
CA LEU A 335 20.09 15.36 -11.31
C LEU A 335 20.08 15.63 -12.83
N SER A 336 20.19 14.59 -13.66
CA SER A 336 20.05 14.74 -15.12
C SER A 336 18.61 15.14 -15.53
N LYS A 337 17.61 14.63 -14.80
CA LYS A 337 16.20 15.06 -14.92
C LYS A 337 15.90 16.40 -14.24
N LEU A 338 16.57 16.78 -13.14
CA LEU A 338 16.37 18.08 -12.48
C LEU A 338 16.92 19.25 -13.31
N ILE A 339 17.99 19.02 -14.07
CA ILE A 339 18.50 20.00 -15.04
C ILE A 339 17.45 20.26 -16.14
N GLN A 340 16.52 19.33 -16.38
CA GLN A 340 15.41 19.50 -17.34
C GLN A 340 14.06 19.94 -16.71
N ASN A 341 13.79 19.75 -15.41
CA ASN A 341 12.43 19.89 -14.85
C ASN A 341 12.17 20.97 -13.78
N HIS A 342 13.05 21.96 -13.57
CA HIS A 342 12.66 23.16 -12.80
C HIS A 342 12.03 24.23 -13.70
N LEU A 343 10.75 24.01 -14.00
CA LEU A 343 9.79 24.96 -14.55
C LEU A 343 8.61 25.03 -13.58
N ASN A 344 8.61 26.01 -12.67
CA ASN A 344 7.41 26.78 -12.31
C ASN A 344 7.76 27.89 -11.31
N ASN A 345 7.13 29.04 -11.57
CA ASN A 345 7.38 30.37 -11.03
C ASN A 345 7.40 30.48 -9.49
N GLU A 346 8.47 31.08 -8.97
CA GLU A 346 8.41 32.08 -7.89
C GLU A 346 9.67 32.97 -7.96
N TYR A 347 9.48 34.27 -7.73
CA TYR A 347 10.50 35.31 -7.92
C TYR A 347 11.74 35.08 -7.04
N ASN A 348 12.92 34.93 -7.67
CA ASN A 348 14.18 34.82 -6.96
C ASN A 348 14.75 36.22 -6.65
N PHE A 349 14.59 36.67 -5.40
CA PHE A 349 15.04 37.98 -4.93
C PHE A 349 16.58 38.16 -5.04
N ASP A 350 17.35 37.07 -4.99
CA ASP A 350 18.81 37.10 -5.16
C ASP A 350 19.23 37.37 -6.61
N VAL A 351 18.47 36.88 -7.60
CA VAL A 351 18.71 37.15 -9.03
C VAL A 351 18.46 38.62 -9.35
N LEU A 352 17.43 39.22 -8.75
CA LEU A 352 17.14 40.65 -8.88
C LEU A 352 18.23 41.50 -8.24
N ASN A 353 18.66 41.18 -7.01
CA ASN A 353 19.78 41.89 -6.35
C ASN A 353 21.10 41.78 -7.13
N GLN A 354 21.38 40.60 -7.70
CA GLN A 354 22.56 40.40 -8.55
C GLN A 354 22.43 41.18 -9.86
N ALA A 355 21.24 41.22 -10.46
CA ALA A 355 20.95 42.00 -11.66
C ALA A 355 21.09 43.50 -11.39
N GLU A 356 20.55 44.03 -10.30
CA GLU A 356 20.71 45.44 -9.90
C GLU A 356 22.19 45.80 -9.69
N LYS A 357 22.96 44.96 -8.99
CA LYS A 357 24.39 45.19 -8.77
C LYS A 357 25.17 45.23 -10.09
N LEU A 358 24.98 44.23 -10.95
CA LEU A 358 25.65 44.17 -12.26
C LEU A 358 25.17 45.28 -13.20
N PHE A 359 23.89 45.66 -13.09
CA PHE A 359 23.34 46.77 -13.84
C PHE A 359 24.05 48.08 -13.48
N LEU A 360 24.17 48.38 -12.18
CA LEU A 360 24.86 49.57 -11.69
C LEU A 360 26.38 49.59 -11.97
N GLU A 361 27.02 48.43 -12.10
CA GLU A 361 28.45 48.32 -12.43
C GLU A 361 28.76 48.47 -13.93
N ILE A 362 27.83 48.12 -14.82
CA ILE A 362 28.08 47.95 -16.27
C ILE A 362 27.31 48.97 -17.13
N PHE A 363 26.14 49.43 -16.69
CA PHE A 363 25.21 50.22 -17.49
C PHE A 363 25.24 51.69 -17.10
N ASP A 364 25.17 52.56 -18.10
CA ASP A 364 25.00 54.00 -17.91
C ASP A 364 23.59 54.37 -18.38
N ILE A 365 22.89 55.20 -17.61
CA ILE A 365 21.54 55.69 -17.94
C ILE A 365 21.51 56.43 -19.30
N SER A 366 22.66 56.93 -19.76
CA SER A 366 22.86 57.59 -21.06
C SER A 366 23.17 56.64 -22.23
N ASP A 367 23.26 55.32 -22.01
CA ASP A 367 23.54 54.36 -23.07
C ASP A 367 22.47 54.41 -24.18
N SER A 368 22.92 54.58 -25.42
CA SER A 368 22.04 54.45 -26.59
C SER A 368 21.60 52.98 -26.77
N ILE A 369 20.46 52.77 -27.43
CA ILE A 369 19.83 51.44 -27.54
C ILE A 369 20.75 50.34 -28.09
N ASN A 370 21.64 50.67 -29.03
CA ASN A 370 22.64 49.75 -29.56
C ASN A 370 23.70 49.34 -28.52
N ILE A 371 24.16 50.28 -27.69
CA ILE A 371 25.13 50.01 -26.61
C ILE A 371 24.46 49.16 -25.52
N LEU A 372 23.21 49.48 -25.18
CA LEU A 372 22.42 48.72 -24.22
C LEU A 372 22.25 47.25 -24.67
N VAL A 373 21.88 47.01 -25.93
CA VAL A 373 21.73 45.66 -26.50
C VAL A 373 23.05 44.89 -26.45
N ASP A 374 24.16 45.51 -26.86
CA ASP A 374 25.48 44.85 -26.83
C ASP A 374 25.93 44.49 -25.40
N LYS A 375 25.63 45.36 -24.42
CA LYS A 375 25.90 45.09 -22.99
C LYS A 375 25.02 43.96 -22.43
N LEU A 376 23.73 43.92 -22.79
CA LEU A 376 22.81 42.85 -22.38
C LEU A 376 23.26 41.48 -22.92
N ILE A 377 23.67 41.41 -24.20
CA ILE A 377 24.21 40.18 -24.81
C ILE A 377 25.50 39.74 -24.11
N THR A 378 26.41 40.68 -23.81
CA THR A 378 27.67 40.38 -23.10
C THR A 378 27.40 39.80 -21.71
N LEU A 379 26.41 40.36 -21.01
CA LEU A 379 26.01 39.91 -19.68
C LEU A 379 25.34 38.53 -19.71
N LEU A 380 24.51 38.27 -20.73
CA LEU A 380 23.93 36.95 -21.00
C LEU A 380 25.02 35.89 -21.23
N ILE A 381 26.06 36.19 -22.01
CA ILE A 381 27.19 35.27 -22.21
C ILE A 381 27.96 35.03 -20.91
N LYS A 382 28.33 36.10 -20.19
CA LYS A 382 29.09 36.01 -18.94
C LYS A 382 28.37 35.16 -17.89
N THR A 383 27.05 35.32 -17.76
CA THR A 383 26.25 34.56 -16.79
C THR A 383 26.23 33.06 -17.11
N GLN A 384 26.13 32.69 -18.38
CA GLN A 384 26.22 31.29 -18.82
C GLN A 384 27.63 30.71 -18.63
N ASP A 385 28.66 31.45 -19.00
CA ASP A 385 30.06 30.99 -18.91
C ASP A 385 30.53 30.77 -17.46
N GLU A 386 30.05 31.58 -16.51
CA GLU A 386 30.30 31.38 -15.07
C GLU A 386 29.53 30.18 -14.48
N GLY A 387 28.52 29.67 -15.19
CA GLY A 387 27.68 28.53 -14.78
C GLY A 387 26.43 28.90 -14.00
N ASN A 388 25.86 30.10 -14.18
CA ASN A 388 24.55 30.48 -13.61
C ASN A 388 23.41 29.99 -14.54
N TYR A 389 22.24 29.63 -14.00
CA TYR A 389 21.20 28.87 -14.72
C TYR A 389 20.52 29.64 -15.88
N LEU A 390 20.23 28.92 -16.97
CA LEU A 390 19.62 29.40 -18.22
C LEU A 390 18.14 29.85 -18.11
N ASN A 391 17.40 29.31 -17.15
CA ASN A 391 15.96 29.59 -17.00
C ASN A 391 15.68 30.92 -16.28
N GLU A 392 16.67 31.45 -15.56
CA GLU A 392 16.56 32.75 -14.86
C GLU A 392 16.99 33.92 -15.77
N THR A 393 17.65 33.64 -16.90
CA THR A 393 18.25 34.67 -17.75
C THR A 393 17.20 35.53 -18.46
N LYS A 394 16.00 35.00 -18.74
CA LYS A 394 14.85 35.81 -19.18
C LYS A 394 14.49 36.88 -18.16
N TYR A 395 14.29 36.50 -16.90
CA TYR A 395 13.88 37.41 -15.83
C TYR A 395 14.98 38.41 -15.50
N PHE A 396 16.22 37.94 -15.47
CA PHE A 396 17.40 38.77 -15.29
C PHE A 396 17.51 39.85 -16.38
N ILE A 397 17.43 39.46 -17.66
CA ILE A 397 17.47 40.40 -18.80
C ILE A 397 16.26 41.35 -18.76
N ASN A 398 15.06 40.84 -18.45
CA ASN A 398 13.87 41.67 -18.30
C ASN A 398 14.06 42.74 -17.23
N HIS A 399 14.64 42.36 -16.09
CA HIS A 399 14.87 43.28 -14.99
C HIS A 399 15.96 44.31 -15.33
N CYS A 400 17.07 43.90 -15.96
CA CYS A 400 18.07 44.84 -16.46
C CYS A 400 17.47 45.86 -17.45
N ILE A 401 16.55 45.44 -18.32
CA ILE A 401 15.83 46.35 -19.23
C ILE A 401 14.94 47.31 -18.43
N SER A 402 14.23 46.83 -17.40
CA SER A 402 13.37 47.67 -16.54
C SER A 402 14.13 48.75 -15.75
N LEU A 403 15.43 48.55 -15.51
CA LEU A 403 16.31 49.52 -14.85
C LEU A 403 16.90 50.55 -15.84
N SER A 404 16.74 50.33 -17.15
CA SER A 404 17.21 51.21 -18.21
C SER A 404 16.16 52.25 -18.64
N ASN A 405 16.56 53.24 -19.43
CA ASN A 405 15.64 54.22 -20.03
C ASN A 405 14.88 53.69 -21.27
N GLN A 406 15.03 52.41 -21.62
CA GLN A 406 14.44 51.79 -22.83
C GLN A 406 13.39 50.75 -22.43
N THR A 407 12.34 50.59 -23.23
CA THR A 407 11.34 49.54 -23.03
C THR A 407 11.70 48.26 -23.81
N LEU A 408 11.10 47.13 -23.43
CA LEU A 408 11.19 45.89 -24.21
C LEU A 408 10.80 46.09 -25.68
N ASN A 409 9.80 46.94 -25.93
CA ASN A 409 9.30 47.22 -27.27
C ASN A 409 10.30 48.05 -28.09
N ASP A 410 10.94 49.05 -27.47
CA ASP A 410 11.97 49.85 -28.14
C ASP A 410 13.13 48.96 -28.61
N ILE A 411 13.59 48.06 -27.72
CA ILE A 411 14.67 47.12 -28.03
C ILE A 411 14.25 46.15 -29.13
N PHE A 412 13.02 45.64 -29.08
CA PHE A 412 12.51 44.71 -30.06
C PHE A 412 12.38 45.31 -31.46
N GLU A 413 11.81 46.51 -31.59
CA GLU A 413 11.69 47.20 -32.89
C GLU A 413 13.07 47.57 -33.44
N TRP A 414 13.98 48.02 -32.58
CA TRP A 414 15.37 48.26 -32.99
C TRP A 414 16.05 46.99 -33.51
N LEU A 415 15.87 45.84 -32.83
CA LEU A 415 16.41 44.55 -33.27
C LEU A 415 15.83 44.09 -34.61
N LYS A 416 14.56 44.39 -34.92
CA LYS A 416 13.93 44.06 -36.21
C LYS A 416 14.59 44.82 -37.36
N GLU A 417 14.95 46.09 -37.15
CA GLU A 417 15.60 46.93 -38.15
C GLU A 417 17.12 46.68 -38.27
N ASN A 418 17.77 46.11 -37.23
CA ASN A 418 19.24 46.02 -37.12
C ASN A 418 19.79 44.59 -37.15
N GLN A 419 19.31 43.75 -38.07
CA GLN A 419 19.72 42.33 -38.21
C GLN A 419 21.01 42.12 -39.05
N THR A 420 21.96 43.05 -38.98
CA THR A 420 23.19 43.00 -39.81
C THR A 420 24.33 42.21 -39.18
N LYS A 421 24.30 42.00 -37.86
CA LYS A 421 25.32 41.26 -37.10
C LYS A 421 24.71 40.07 -36.38
N SER A 422 25.47 38.98 -36.28
CA SER A 422 25.03 37.74 -35.63
C SER A 422 24.63 37.87 -34.15
N PRO A 423 25.27 38.72 -33.31
CA PRO A 423 24.78 39.02 -31.96
C PRO A 423 23.34 39.55 -31.94
N HIS A 424 23.00 40.48 -32.84
CA HIS A 424 21.66 41.09 -32.91
C HIS A 424 20.63 40.12 -33.49
N ILE A 425 21.01 39.34 -34.50
CA ILE A 425 20.16 38.27 -35.06
C ILE A 425 19.83 37.24 -33.97
N PHE A 426 20.84 36.79 -33.21
CA PHE A 426 20.67 35.89 -32.08
C PHE A 426 19.73 36.49 -31.04
N PHE A 427 19.96 37.74 -30.63
CA PHE A 427 19.20 38.37 -29.55
C PHE A 427 17.73 38.59 -29.94
N LEU A 428 17.45 38.89 -31.21
CA LEU A 428 16.07 38.89 -31.72
C LEU A 428 15.42 37.48 -31.64
N GLY A 429 16.17 36.43 -32.00
CA GLY A 429 15.71 35.05 -31.83
C GLY A 429 15.46 34.68 -30.36
N PHE A 430 16.32 35.13 -29.45
CA PHE A 430 16.15 35.00 -28.00
C PHE A 430 14.89 35.72 -27.51
N PHE A 431 14.56 36.91 -28.06
CA PHE A 431 13.31 37.63 -27.75
C PHE A 431 12.08 36.83 -28.14
N TYR A 432 12.08 36.24 -29.35
CA TYR A 432 10.99 35.37 -29.82
C TYR A 432 10.85 34.09 -28.98
N TYR A 433 11.96 33.47 -28.60
CA TYR A 433 11.96 32.26 -27.77
C TYR A 433 11.39 32.50 -26.37
N ASN A 434 11.69 33.65 -25.78
CA ASN A 434 11.32 33.96 -24.40
C ASN A 434 9.99 34.74 -24.24
N GLU A 435 9.22 34.97 -25.31
CA GLU A 435 7.90 35.61 -25.23
C GLU A 435 7.92 37.00 -24.55
N PHE A 436 8.91 37.83 -24.85
CA PHE A 436 8.98 39.20 -24.30
C PHE A 436 7.85 40.11 -24.81
N ILE A 437 7.22 39.78 -25.95
CA ILE A 437 6.06 40.48 -26.52
C ILE A 437 5.01 39.44 -26.90
N LEU A 438 3.84 39.51 -26.26
CA LEU A 438 2.80 38.48 -26.22
C LEU A 438 2.07 38.22 -27.56
N GLU A 439 2.19 39.12 -28.54
CA GLU A 439 1.46 39.03 -29.81
C GLU A 439 2.21 38.26 -30.92
N GLU A 440 3.43 37.76 -30.68
CA GLU A 440 4.23 37.06 -31.71
C GLU A 440 4.95 35.79 -31.19
N LYS A 441 4.26 34.83 -30.55
CA LYS A 441 4.88 33.51 -30.31
C LYS A 441 5.15 32.82 -31.65
N ASN A 442 6.42 32.60 -31.95
CA ASN A 442 6.81 31.91 -33.18
C ASN A 442 8.12 31.13 -32.97
N GLU A 443 7.99 29.92 -32.42
CA GLU A 443 9.11 28.99 -32.19
C GLU A 443 9.88 28.72 -33.50
N ASN A 444 9.18 28.65 -34.64
CA ASN A 444 9.81 28.52 -35.95
C ASN A 444 10.67 29.75 -36.31
N LYS A 445 10.21 30.96 -35.97
CA LYS A 445 10.97 32.20 -36.21
C LYS A 445 12.17 32.32 -35.27
N ALA A 446 12.01 31.97 -34.00
CA ALA A 446 13.10 31.89 -33.04
C ALA A 446 14.18 30.89 -33.53
N PHE A 447 13.77 29.69 -33.92
CA PHE A 447 14.63 28.67 -34.48
C PHE A 447 15.40 29.17 -35.71
N ASN A 448 14.70 29.76 -36.69
CA ASN A 448 15.34 30.23 -37.92
C ASN A 448 16.35 31.37 -37.67
N LEU A 449 16.05 32.31 -36.77
CA LEU A 449 16.97 33.39 -36.41
C LEU A 449 18.21 32.87 -35.67
N ILE A 450 18.01 32.00 -34.69
CA ILE A 450 19.11 31.38 -33.93
C ILE A 450 19.95 30.49 -34.85
N LEU A 451 19.34 29.73 -35.76
CA LEU A 451 20.04 28.94 -36.77
C LEU A 451 20.90 29.82 -37.69
N LYS A 452 20.39 30.98 -38.11
CA LYS A 452 21.15 31.93 -38.93
C LYS A 452 22.39 32.45 -38.20
N ALA A 453 22.25 32.87 -36.94
CA ALA A 453 23.37 33.32 -36.13
C ALA A 453 24.37 32.19 -35.80
N ALA A 454 23.87 30.97 -35.56
CA ALA A 454 24.71 29.80 -35.28
C ALA A 454 25.56 29.38 -36.47
N LYS A 455 25.03 29.52 -37.70
CA LYS A 455 25.77 29.27 -38.96
C LYS A 455 26.86 30.31 -39.25
N ASP A 456 26.79 31.48 -38.64
CA ASP A 456 27.83 32.52 -38.69
C ASP A 456 28.79 32.41 -37.50
N ASP A 457 29.01 31.19 -37.01
CA ASP A 457 29.93 30.84 -35.93
C ASP A 457 29.72 31.56 -34.59
N TYR A 458 28.49 32.05 -34.33
CA TYR A 458 28.21 32.75 -33.08
C TYR A 458 27.96 31.76 -31.91
N PRO A 459 28.86 31.66 -30.90
CA PRO A 459 28.88 30.49 -30.00
C PRO A 459 27.64 30.34 -29.13
N ILE A 460 27.10 31.44 -28.61
CA ILE A 460 25.89 31.40 -27.78
C ILE A 460 24.67 30.98 -28.60
N ALA A 461 24.58 31.38 -29.88
CA ALA A 461 23.52 30.90 -30.76
C ALA A 461 23.64 29.40 -31.03
N GLN A 462 24.86 28.88 -31.18
CA GLN A 462 25.12 27.44 -31.31
C GLN A 462 24.68 26.67 -30.05
N MET A 463 24.90 27.23 -28.85
CA MET A 463 24.39 26.65 -27.60
C MET A 463 22.86 26.65 -27.51
N TYR A 464 22.19 27.77 -27.83
CA TYR A 464 20.73 27.80 -27.85
C TYR A 464 20.14 26.84 -28.89
N LEU A 465 20.77 26.75 -30.07
CA LEU A 465 20.37 25.81 -31.11
C LEU A 465 20.53 24.36 -30.66
N SER A 466 21.59 24.03 -29.93
CA SER A 466 21.75 22.69 -29.35
C SER A 466 20.61 22.33 -28.38
N SER A 467 20.16 23.29 -27.56
CA SER A 467 19.01 23.09 -26.68
C SER A 467 17.69 22.97 -27.46
N PHE A 468 17.57 23.64 -28.60
CA PHE A 468 16.38 23.52 -29.45
C PHE A 468 16.28 22.12 -30.07
N TYR A 469 17.38 21.54 -30.50
CA TYR A 469 17.42 20.14 -30.95
C TYR A 469 17.24 19.13 -29.81
N GLU A 470 17.68 19.45 -28.60
CA GLU A 470 17.41 18.62 -27.41
C GLU A 470 15.90 18.56 -27.08
N ARG A 471 15.19 19.69 -27.24
CA ARG A 471 13.81 19.88 -26.77
C ARG A 471 12.75 19.85 -27.87
N GLY A 472 13.16 19.82 -29.14
CA GLY A 472 12.25 19.90 -30.29
C GLY A 472 11.59 21.27 -30.47
N ILE A 473 12.30 22.37 -30.20
CA ILE A 473 11.75 23.73 -30.33
C ILE A 473 11.89 24.21 -31.77
N GLY A 474 10.78 24.31 -32.51
CA GLY A 474 10.78 24.66 -33.94
C GLY A 474 11.47 23.63 -34.85
N THR A 475 11.72 22.42 -34.33
CA THR A 475 12.36 21.28 -35.02
C THR A 475 11.98 19.97 -34.30
N GLU A 476 12.27 18.80 -34.88
CA GLU A 476 12.21 17.51 -34.16
C GLU A 476 13.40 17.35 -33.19
N ILE A 477 13.25 16.48 -32.17
CA ILE A 477 14.32 16.13 -31.24
C ILE A 477 15.43 15.37 -31.97
N ASP A 478 16.66 15.87 -31.92
CA ASP A 478 17.83 15.26 -32.56
C ASP A 478 19.09 15.43 -31.70
N TYR A 479 19.47 14.35 -31.01
CA TYR A 479 20.66 14.36 -30.15
C TYR A 479 21.98 14.41 -30.92
N ASN A 480 22.02 14.00 -32.20
CA ASN A 480 23.24 14.08 -33.01
C ASN A 480 23.50 15.52 -33.44
N LEU A 481 22.45 16.23 -33.87
CA LEU A 481 22.55 17.66 -34.18
C LEU A 481 22.80 18.50 -32.93
N MET A 482 22.18 18.16 -31.79
CA MET A 482 22.50 18.76 -30.50
C MET A 482 24.01 18.66 -30.21
N PHE A 483 24.57 17.44 -30.28
CA PHE A 483 25.98 17.20 -30.04
C PHE A 483 26.89 17.96 -31.02
N TYR A 484 26.56 17.95 -32.32
CA TYR A 484 27.28 18.70 -33.36
C TYR A 484 27.36 20.20 -33.03
N TRP A 485 26.23 20.82 -32.67
CA TRP A 485 26.20 22.25 -32.36
C TRP A 485 26.95 22.59 -31.07
N VAL A 486 26.95 21.70 -30.07
CA VAL A 486 27.81 21.83 -28.88
C VAL A 486 29.30 21.79 -29.26
N GLN A 487 29.73 20.85 -30.12
CA GLN A 487 31.11 20.80 -30.61
C GLN A 487 31.51 22.05 -31.38
N SER A 488 30.59 22.57 -32.21
CA SER A 488 30.78 23.83 -32.94
C SER A 488 30.96 25.00 -31.97
N ALA A 489 30.11 25.11 -30.95
CA ALA A 489 30.20 26.15 -29.92
C ALA A 489 31.54 26.10 -29.17
N VAL A 490 32.02 24.90 -28.82
CA VAL A 490 33.32 24.69 -28.18
C VAL A 490 34.48 25.10 -29.09
N SER A 491 34.40 24.77 -30.38
CA SER A 491 35.40 25.17 -31.38
C SER A 491 35.48 26.69 -31.51
N ASN A 492 34.34 27.37 -31.33
CA ASN A 492 34.22 28.82 -31.27
C ASN A 492 34.38 29.40 -29.84
N LYS A 493 35.07 28.67 -28.95
CA LYS A 493 35.50 29.10 -27.59
C LYS A 493 34.39 29.30 -26.55
N SER A 494 33.22 28.67 -26.71
CA SER A 494 32.18 28.68 -25.66
C SER A 494 32.63 27.92 -24.40
N ILE A 495 32.63 28.57 -23.24
CA ILE A 495 32.94 27.92 -21.95
C ILE A 495 31.75 27.06 -21.50
N TYR A 496 30.53 27.58 -21.63
CA TYR A 496 29.32 26.79 -21.36
C TYR A 496 29.23 25.55 -22.27
N GLY A 497 29.63 25.68 -23.54
CA GLY A 497 29.74 24.54 -24.45
C GLY A 497 30.71 23.45 -23.95
N GLN A 498 31.82 23.82 -23.32
CA GLN A 498 32.76 22.83 -22.75
C GLN A 498 32.09 22.01 -21.64
N LEU A 499 31.34 22.66 -20.75
CA LEU A 499 30.56 21.97 -19.71
C LEU A 499 29.58 20.97 -20.32
N ILE A 500 28.76 21.41 -21.29
CA ILE A 500 27.74 20.58 -21.92
C ILE A 500 28.38 19.44 -22.73
N LEU A 501 29.51 19.69 -23.39
CA LEU A 501 30.24 18.65 -24.10
C LEU A 501 30.76 17.56 -23.13
N GLY A 502 31.22 17.96 -21.94
CA GLY A 502 31.55 17.03 -20.87
C GLY A 502 30.36 16.14 -20.48
N CYS A 503 29.19 16.74 -20.28
CA CYS A 503 27.95 16.01 -19.97
C CYS A 503 27.53 15.06 -21.09
N CYS A 504 27.71 15.44 -22.35
CA CYS A 504 27.40 14.57 -23.49
C CYS A 504 28.27 13.32 -23.48
N TYR A 505 29.57 13.46 -23.19
CA TYR A 505 30.47 12.32 -23.08
C TYR A 505 30.25 11.47 -21.82
N GLU A 506 29.91 12.08 -20.67
CA GLU A 506 29.59 11.31 -19.44
C GLU A 506 28.39 10.38 -19.65
N ASN A 507 27.37 10.85 -20.39
CA ASN A 507 26.08 10.17 -20.54
C ASN A 507 25.87 9.49 -21.90
N GLY A 508 26.75 9.70 -22.88
CA GLY A 508 26.58 9.18 -24.24
C GLY A 508 25.44 9.86 -25.02
N ILE A 509 25.25 11.18 -24.85
CA ILE A 509 24.21 11.93 -25.56
C ILE A 509 24.74 12.37 -26.93
N GLY A 510 24.16 11.84 -28.00
CA GLY A 510 24.61 12.11 -29.38
C GLY A 510 26.02 11.58 -29.72
N THR A 511 26.62 10.81 -28.81
CA THR A 511 27.95 10.20 -28.94
C THR A 511 28.03 8.94 -28.08
N VAL A 512 29.08 8.13 -28.24
CA VAL A 512 29.41 7.06 -27.30
C VAL A 512 29.91 7.64 -25.98
N LYS A 513 29.55 7.01 -24.85
CA LYS A 513 30.02 7.36 -23.50
C LYS A 513 31.54 7.28 -23.41
N ASP A 514 32.18 8.34 -22.91
CA ASP A 514 33.64 8.50 -22.84
C ASP A 514 34.02 9.35 -21.61
N LEU A 515 34.34 8.69 -20.49
CA LEU A 515 34.58 9.38 -19.22
C LEU A 515 35.88 10.19 -19.22
N ASP A 516 36.89 9.80 -19.99
CA ASP A 516 38.16 10.52 -20.10
C ASP A 516 37.95 11.87 -20.80
N LYS A 517 37.16 11.89 -21.89
CA LYS A 517 36.76 13.14 -22.54
C LYS A 517 35.85 13.98 -21.66
N ALA A 518 34.94 13.37 -20.90
CA ALA A 518 34.10 14.09 -19.95
C ALA A 518 34.95 14.85 -18.93
N PHE A 519 35.90 14.15 -18.29
CA PHE A 519 36.86 14.73 -17.36
C PHE A 519 37.67 15.88 -17.99
N TYR A 520 38.23 15.66 -19.19
CA TYR A 520 38.98 16.68 -19.92
C TYR A 520 38.18 17.97 -20.13
N TRP A 521 36.92 17.86 -20.54
CA TRP A 521 36.07 19.03 -20.78
C TRP A 521 35.62 19.72 -19.49
N TYR A 522 35.33 18.97 -18.42
CA TYR A 522 35.08 19.55 -17.10
C TYR A 522 36.30 20.30 -16.56
N GLN A 523 37.50 19.75 -16.74
CA GLN A 523 38.74 20.42 -16.36
C GLN A 523 38.96 21.72 -17.15
N ASN A 524 38.75 21.71 -18.47
CA ASN A 524 38.88 22.91 -19.30
C ASN A 524 37.87 24.00 -18.94
N ALA A 525 36.60 23.64 -18.75
CA ALA A 525 35.57 24.59 -18.33
C ALA A 525 35.89 25.17 -16.94
N THR A 526 36.41 24.34 -16.03
CA THR A 526 36.87 24.77 -14.70
C THR A 526 38.04 25.75 -14.77
N ASN A 527 39.01 25.51 -15.64
CA ASN A 527 40.14 26.41 -15.88
C ASN A 527 39.68 27.79 -16.38
N ASN A 528 38.53 27.83 -17.06
CA ASN A 528 37.84 29.04 -17.47
C ASN A 528 36.84 29.59 -16.42
N ASN A 529 36.98 29.18 -15.15
CA ASN A 529 36.18 29.62 -14.00
C ASN A 529 34.70 29.22 -13.99
N ASN A 530 34.28 28.21 -14.76
CA ASN A 530 32.91 27.69 -14.68
C ASN A 530 32.69 26.92 -13.36
N LYS A 531 31.75 27.38 -12.52
CA LYS A 531 31.51 26.82 -11.18
C LYS A 531 30.85 25.44 -11.24
N THR A 532 29.96 25.23 -12.20
CA THR A 532 29.24 23.96 -12.40
C THR A 532 30.21 22.88 -12.88
N ALA A 533 31.13 23.22 -13.78
CA ALA A 533 32.21 22.32 -14.18
C ALA A 533 33.13 21.94 -13.02
N LEU A 534 33.43 22.88 -12.10
CA LEU A 534 34.22 22.60 -10.90
C LEU A 534 33.52 21.56 -9.99
N TYR A 535 32.19 21.57 -9.91
CA TYR A 535 31.43 20.53 -9.22
C TYR A 535 31.59 19.16 -9.90
N TYR A 536 31.39 19.08 -11.22
CA TYR A 536 31.54 17.83 -11.98
C TYR A 536 32.98 17.30 -11.92
N LEU A 537 33.98 18.18 -11.92
CA LEU A 537 35.37 17.79 -11.72
C LEU A 537 35.60 17.18 -10.33
N GLY A 538 34.98 17.73 -9.29
CA GLY A 538 34.99 17.14 -7.94
C GLY A 538 34.37 15.75 -7.92
N ARG A 539 33.25 15.55 -8.63
CA ARG A 539 32.62 14.23 -8.80
C ARG A 539 33.52 13.24 -9.53
N CYS A 540 34.24 13.68 -10.55
CA CYS A 540 35.17 12.83 -11.28
C CYS A 540 36.23 12.24 -10.35
N TYR A 541 36.82 13.05 -9.47
CA TYR A 541 37.76 12.56 -8.46
C TYR A 541 37.07 11.71 -7.38
N GLU A 542 35.85 12.05 -6.96
CA GLU A 542 35.11 11.28 -5.95
C GLU A 542 34.75 9.86 -6.41
N LEU A 543 34.34 9.72 -7.67
CA LEU A 543 33.84 8.47 -8.25
C LEU A 543 34.87 7.73 -9.12
N GLY A 544 35.96 8.40 -9.49
CA GLY A 544 36.94 7.88 -10.43
C GLY A 544 36.48 7.92 -11.90
N TYR A 545 35.71 8.95 -12.29
CA TYR A 545 35.24 9.10 -13.67
C TYR A 545 36.29 9.80 -14.52
N GLY A 546 36.92 9.06 -15.44
CA GLY A 546 37.96 9.58 -16.34
C GLY A 546 39.28 9.96 -15.64
N VAL A 547 39.40 9.64 -14.35
CA VAL A 547 40.57 9.88 -13.50
C VAL A 547 40.58 8.86 -12.37
N GLU A 548 41.74 8.60 -11.77
CA GLU A 548 41.81 7.75 -10.57
C GLU A 548 41.00 8.37 -9.43
N LYS A 549 40.26 7.53 -8.69
CA LYS A 549 39.47 7.96 -7.54
C LYS A 549 40.38 8.60 -6.48
N ASP A 550 40.18 9.89 -6.22
CA ASP A 550 40.91 10.67 -5.21
C ASP A 550 39.93 11.52 -4.37
N GLU A 551 39.46 10.96 -3.27
CA GLU A 551 38.60 11.67 -2.31
C GLU A 551 39.29 12.88 -1.68
N GLY A 552 40.63 12.93 -1.64
CA GLY A 552 41.38 14.07 -1.11
C GLY A 552 41.28 15.27 -2.03
N GLU A 553 41.44 15.05 -3.34
CA GLU A 553 41.27 16.10 -4.34
C GLU A 553 39.80 16.53 -4.47
N ALA A 554 38.86 15.58 -4.43
CA ALA A 554 37.43 15.89 -4.36
C ALA A 554 37.08 16.79 -3.16
N PHE A 555 37.60 16.49 -1.97
CA PHE A 555 37.39 17.31 -0.77
C PHE A 555 37.93 18.73 -0.94
N LYS A 556 39.13 18.91 -1.51
CA LYS A 556 39.70 20.24 -1.79
C LYS A 556 38.83 21.02 -2.79
N ILE A 557 38.38 20.36 -3.85
CA ILE A 557 37.50 20.95 -4.87
C ILE A 557 36.18 21.40 -4.25
N TYR A 558 35.52 20.55 -3.46
CA TYR A 558 34.25 20.91 -2.81
C TYR A 558 34.42 22.00 -1.75
N THR A 559 35.57 22.04 -1.06
CA THR A 559 35.91 23.14 -0.14
C THR A 559 36.05 24.47 -0.90
N LYS A 560 36.83 24.48 -1.98
CA LYS A 560 37.00 25.66 -2.86
C LYS A 560 35.67 26.09 -3.49
N LEU A 561 34.83 25.12 -3.86
CA LEU A 561 33.50 25.40 -4.41
C LEU A 561 32.57 25.99 -3.35
N SER A 562 32.59 25.49 -2.12
CA SER A 562 31.82 26.00 -0.97
C SER A 562 32.13 27.48 -0.65
N GLU A 563 33.39 27.90 -0.81
CA GLU A 563 33.81 29.31 -0.67
C GLU A 563 33.25 30.21 -1.79
N LYS A 564 33.10 29.67 -3.00
CA LYS A 564 32.69 30.41 -4.21
C LYS A 564 31.19 30.32 -4.53
N SER A 565 30.52 29.29 -4.02
CA SER A 565 29.12 28.97 -4.29
C SER A 565 28.54 28.12 -3.17
N LYS A 566 27.33 28.48 -2.74
CA LYS A 566 26.57 27.72 -1.75
C LYS A 566 26.26 26.28 -2.20
N HIS A 567 26.41 25.93 -3.49
CA HIS A 567 26.20 24.58 -4.03
C HIS A 567 27.29 23.58 -3.58
N GLY A 568 28.53 24.03 -3.34
CA GLY A 568 29.59 23.16 -2.84
C GLY A 568 29.36 22.70 -1.40
N ASN A 569 28.52 23.41 -0.65
CA ASN A 569 28.22 23.14 0.75
C ASN A 569 27.56 21.78 0.97
N LEU A 570 26.66 21.36 0.07
CA LEU A 570 25.92 20.10 0.26
C LEU A 570 26.88 18.91 0.19
N ARG A 571 27.70 18.80 -0.87
CA ARG A 571 28.70 17.74 -0.98
C ARG A 571 29.75 17.81 0.13
N LEU A 572 30.21 19.01 0.47
CA LEU A 572 31.14 19.19 1.58
C LEU A 572 30.54 18.75 2.93
N ALA A 573 29.25 18.98 3.16
CA ALA A 573 28.55 18.50 4.35
C ALA A 573 28.58 16.97 4.46
N ILE A 574 28.45 16.25 3.33
CA ILE A 574 28.56 14.78 3.28
C ILE A 574 29.94 14.32 3.74
N PHE A 575 31.00 14.97 3.26
CA PHE A 575 32.37 14.63 3.63
C PHE A 575 32.60 14.81 5.14
N TYR A 576 32.12 15.91 5.72
CA TYR A 576 32.17 16.11 7.17
C TYR A 576 31.30 15.13 7.95
N TYR A 577 30.11 14.80 7.44
CA TYR A 577 29.21 13.86 8.09
C TYR A 577 29.80 12.44 8.13
N LYS A 578 30.34 11.97 7.01
CA LYS A 578 30.94 10.63 6.87
C LYS A 578 32.38 10.56 7.38
N GLY A 579 33.06 11.69 7.60
CA GLY A 579 34.48 11.71 7.96
C GLY A 579 35.40 11.32 6.80
N ILE A 580 35.02 11.65 5.56
CA ILE A 580 35.84 11.36 4.37
C ILE A 580 36.96 12.39 4.31
N ARG A 581 38.21 11.93 4.49
CA ARG A 581 39.43 12.79 4.53
C ARG A 581 39.39 13.89 5.59
N THR A 582 38.47 13.81 6.55
CA THR A 582 38.31 14.68 7.70
C THR A 582 37.83 13.85 8.90
N LYS A 583 37.90 14.37 10.12
CA LYS A 583 37.22 13.72 11.24
C LYS A 583 35.72 13.90 11.08
N VAL A 584 34.93 12.89 11.46
CA VAL A 584 33.46 13.00 11.53
C VAL A 584 33.11 14.26 12.32
N ASN A 585 32.40 15.18 11.67
CA ASN A 585 32.01 16.46 12.22
C ASN A 585 30.57 16.77 11.83
N LYS A 586 29.63 16.14 12.55
CA LYS A 586 28.20 16.28 12.33
C LYS A 586 27.72 17.72 12.52
N LEU A 587 28.32 18.48 13.44
CA LEU A 587 28.02 19.91 13.63
C LEU A 587 28.36 20.71 12.37
N LYS A 588 29.53 20.47 11.77
CA LYS A 588 29.93 21.19 10.56
C LYS A 588 29.06 20.81 9.36
N ALA A 589 28.70 19.53 9.25
CA ALA A 589 27.74 19.06 8.26
C ALA A 589 26.38 19.76 8.42
N PHE A 590 25.88 19.85 9.66
CA PHE A 590 24.65 20.55 9.99
C PHE A 590 24.70 22.04 9.61
N GLU A 591 25.75 22.77 9.97
CA GLU A 591 25.92 24.18 9.59
C GLU A 591 25.89 24.39 8.06
N LEU A 592 26.58 23.53 7.31
CA LEU A 592 26.65 23.61 5.85
C LEU A 592 25.30 23.26 5.20
N CYS A 593 24.62 22.21 5.69
CA CYS A 593 23.27 21.87 5.25
C CYS A 593 22.29 23.00 5.55
N LYS A 594 22.33 23.59 6.75
CA LYS A 594 21.44 24.70 7.15
C LYS A 594 21.59 25.92 6.24
N LYS A 595 22.83 26.38 6.02
CA LYS A 595 23.11 27.50 5.09
C LYS A 595 22.59 27.26 3.68
N THR A 596 22.53 25.99 3.26
CA THR A 596 22.09 25.59 1.91
C THR A 596 20.57 25.39 1.86
N ALA A 597 19.95 24.95 2.95
CA ALA A 597 18.50 24.83 3.06
C ALA A 597 17.79 26.20 3.06
N GLU A 598 18.42 27.21 3.66
CA GLU A 598 17.93 28.60 3.73
C GLU A 598 17.86 29.30 2.35
N ILE A 599 18.52 28.77 1.32
CA ILE A 599 18.43 29.26 -0.06
C ILE A 599 17.50 28.40 -0.93
N ASN A 600 16.49 27.77 -0.33
CA ASN A 600 15.49 26.94 -1.01
C ASN A 600 16.04 25.71 -1.78
N ASN A 601 17.21 25.19 -1.41
CA ASN A 601 17.68 23.92 -1.97
C ASN A 601 16.91 22.74 -1.36
N SER A 602 16.07 22.08 -2.16
CA SER A 602 15.17 21.01 -1.68
C SER A 602 15.90 19.83 -1.04
N MET A 603 17.05 19.42 -1.59
CA MET A 603 17.85 18.32 -1.03
C MET A 603 18.49 18.69 0.32
N ALA A 604 18.99 19.92 0.45
CA ALA A 604 19.53 20.41 1.72
C ALA A 604 18.44 20.56 2.79
N GLN A 605 17.23 21.00 2.40
CA GLN A 605 16.07 21.05 3.31
C GLN A 605 15.69 19.64 3.79
N TYR A 606 15.62 18.67 2.89
CA TYR A 606 15.38 17.26 3.26
C TYR A 606 16.44 16.74 4.23
N ASN A 607 17.72 16.92 3.90
CA ASN A 607 18.83 16.47 4.75
C ASN A 607 18.84 17.17 6.11
N LEU A 608 18.49 18.46 6.15
CA LEU A 608 18.37 19.18 7.41
C LEU A 608 17.22 18.63 8.28
N GLY A 609 16.10 18.24 7.65
CA GLY A 609 15.01 17.52 8.32
C GLY A 609 15.51 16.22 8.97
N LEU A 610 16.30 15.41 8.26
CA LEU A 610 16.92 14.20 8.80
C LEU A 610 17.85 14.51 9.97
N LEU A 611 18.70 15.54 9.87
CA LEU A 611 19.61 15.89 10.96
C LEU A 611 18.85 16.30 12.24
N TYR A 612 17.73 17.02 12.10
CA TYR A 612 16.85 17.36 13.23
C TYR A 612 16.11 16.16 13.80
N GLU A 613 15.58 15.27 12.95
CA GLU A 613 14.88 14.05 13.38
C GLU A 613 15.76 13.16 14.28
N ASN A 614 17.06 13.19 14.01
CA ASN A 614 18.05 12.30 14.63
C ASN A 614 18.93 12.97 15.67
N GLY A 615 18.86 14.30 15.81
CA GLY A 615 19.75 15.05 16.69
C GLY A 615 21.23 14.93 16.27
N GLU A 616 21.51 15.04 14.98
CA GLU A 616 22.85 14.87 14.43
C GLU A 616 23.48 16.22 14.10
N GLY A 617 24.47 16.61 14.91
CA GLY A 617 25.07 17.95 14.83
C GLY A 617 24.20 19.06 15.44
N THR A 618 23.04 18.70 16.01
CA THR A 618 22.09 19.54 16.73
C THR A 618 21.32 18.67 17.75
N GLU A 619 20.50 19.25 18.62
CA GLU A 619 19.53 18.48 19.42
C GLU A 619 18.40 17.93 18.54
N LYS A 620 17.85 16.77 18.93
CA LYS A 620 16.71 16.14 18.25
C LYS A 620 15.46 17.00 18.39
N ASP A 621 14.82 17.32 17.26
CA ASP A 621 13.66 18.20 17.21
C ASP A 621 12.74 17.77 16.04
N LEU A 622 11.65 17.08 16.37
CA LEU A 622 10.72 16.53 15.37
C LEU A 622 9.87 17.60 14.70
N GLU A 623 9.55 18.70 15.39
CA GLU A 623 8.79 19.83 14.83
C GLU A 623 9.63 20.55 13.77
N LYS A 624 10.92 20.76 14.04
CA LYS A 624 11.83 21.29 13.01
C LYS A 624 12.08 20.29 11.89
N ALA A 625 12.13 18.99 12.18
CA ALA A 625 12.31 17.97 11.16
C ALA A 625 11.19 18.03 10.11
N ILE A 626 9.93 17.98 10.56
CA ILE A 626 8.79 18.04 9.64
C ILE A 626 8.63 19.43 8.99
N TYR A 627 8.99 20.52 9.67
CA TYR A 627 9.04 21.84 9.03
C TYR A 627 9.95 21.84 7.78
N TRP A 628 11.15 21.28 7.90
CA TRP A 628 12.09 21.21 6.77
C TRP A 628 11.70 20.15 5.73
N TYR A 629 11.08 19.04 6.14
CA TYR A 629 10.48 18.08 5.21
C TYR A 629 9.37 18.71 4.39
N ASN A 630 8.46 19.48 5.00
CA ASN A 630 7.41 20.20 4.29
C ASN A 630 7.99 21.19 3.28
N LYS A 631 8.98 22.00 3.67
CA LYS A 631 9.67 22.91 2.75
C LYS A 631 10.29 22.19 1.55
N SER A 632 10.93 21.05 1.79
CA SER A 632 11.50 20.23 0.73
C SER A 632 10.42 19.58 -0.16
N ALA A 633 9.31 19.14 0.43
CA ALA A 633 8.17 18.52 -0.24
C ALA A 633 7.40 19.51 -1.13
N GLU A 634 7.23 20.76 -0.68
CA GLU A 634 6.72 21.91 -1.44
C GLU A 634 7.56 22.12 -2.71
N ASN A 635 8.88 21.99 -2.59
CA ASN A 635 9.83 22.06 -3.71
C ASN A 635 9.91 20.76 -4.54
N GLY A 636 8.98 19.83 -4.34
CA GLY A 636 8.81 18.64 -5.17
C GLY A 636 9.75 17.47 -4.85
N ASN A 637 10.44 17.46 -3.69
CA ASN A 637 11.27 16.33 -3.27
C ASN A 637 10.41 15.13 -2.80
N ASN A 638 10.54 14.00 -3.49
CA ASN A 638 9.69 12.83 -3.30
C ASN A 638 9.97 12.12 -1.97
N ALA A 639 11.24 12.06 -1.55
CA ALA A 639 11.63 11.47 -0.27
C ALA A 639 11.13 12.31 0.91
N ALA A 640 11.15 13.63 0.77
CA ALA A 640 10.55 14.55 1.75
C ALA A 640 9.04 14.38 1.80
N GLN A 641 8.35 14.30 0.65
CA GLN A 641 6.91 14.02 0.61
C GLN A 641 6.56 12.72 1.35
N TYR A 642 7.34 11.66 1.14
CA TYR A 642 7.18 10.41 1.89
C TYR A 642 7.39 10.60 3.41
N ASN A 643 8.45 11.30 3.82
CA ASN A 643 8.72 11.53 5.24
C ASN A 643 7.67 12.42 5.91
N VAL A 644 7.12 13.42 5.20
CA VAL A 644 5.96 14.18 5.70
C VAL A 644 4.76 13.25 5.92
N GLY A 645 4.52 12.34 4.98
CA GLY A 645 3.49 11.31 5.13
C GLY A 645 3.71 10.46 6.38
N ARG A 646 4.95 10.04 6.64
CA ARG A 646 5.34 9.30 7.85
C ARG A 646 5.09 10.09 9.12
N CYS A 647 5.49 11.36 9.14
CA CYS A 647 5.27 12.22 10.30
C CYS A 647 3.78 12.37 10.62
N TYR A 648 2.91 12.54 9.63
CA TYR A 648 1.47 12.59 9.84
C TYR A 648 0.88 11.23 10.27
N GLU A 649 1.36 10.11 9.74
CA GLU A 649 0.84 8.79 10.10
C GLU A 649 1.11 8.43 11.57
N PHE A 650 2.31 8.76 12.06
CA PHE A 650 2.75 8.41 13.40
C PHE A 650 2.66 9.56 14.42
N GLY A 651 2.30 10.76 13.98
CA GLY A 651 2.26 11.95 14.83
C GLY A 651 3.65 12.43 15.28
N GLU A 652 4.67 12.31 14.41
CA GLU A 652 6.05 12.70 14.71
C GLU A 652 6.26 14.19 14.45
N GLY A 653 6.25 14.99 15.51
CA GLY A 653 6.41 16.46 15.40
C GLY A 653 5.17 17.19 14.86
N VAL A 654 4.08 16.47 14.62
CA VAL A 654 2.74 16.98 14.27
C VAL A 654 1.66 16.12 14.88
N GLU A 655 0.43 16.64 14.92
CA GLU A 655 -0.74 15.81 15.24
C GLU A 655 -0.92 14.71 14.18
N LYS A 656 -1.25 13.50 14.65
CA LYS A 656 -1.51 12.36 13.79
C LYS A 656 -2.70 12.63 12.86
N ASP A 657 -2.50 12.45 11.56
CA ASP A 657 -3.50 12.68 10.52
C ASP A 657 -3.29 11.69 9.36
N GLU A 658 -4.02 10.58 9.39
CA GLU A 658 -3.84 9.51 8.41
C GLU A 658 -4.26 9.93 6.99
N ILE A 659 -5.22 10.86 6.85
CA ILE A 659 -5.67 11.37 5.55
C ILE A 659 -4.55 12.17 4.90
N LYS A 660 -3.93 13.09 5.64
CA LYS A 660 -2.75 13.81 5.13
C LYS A 660 -1.60 12.87 4.84
N ALA A 661 -1.38 11.85 5.67
CA ALA A 661 -0.36 10.84 5.41
C ALA A 661 -0.56 10.17 4.05
N PHE A 662 -1.78 9.70 3.80
CA PHE A 662 -2.17 9.10 2.52
C PHE A 662 -1.95 10.05 1.33
N GLU A 663 -2.35 11.31 1.43
CA GLU A 663 -2.16 12.29 0.37
C GLU A 663 -0.68 12.50 0.02
N TYR A 664 0.19 12.58 1.03
CA TYR A 664 1.63 12.76 0.84
C TYR A 664 2.31 11.50 0.27
N TYR A 665 1.92 10.32 0.74
CA TYR A 665 2.35 9.06 0.14
C TYR A 665 1.91 8.95 -1.31
N LYS A 666 0.68 9.34 -1.64
CA LYS A 666 0.18 9.37 -3.02
C LYS A 666 1.00 10.29 -3.92
N LYS A 667 1.24 11.54 -3.50
CA LYS A 667 2.07 12.51 -4.23
C LYS A 667 3.48 11.97 -4.52
N SER A 668 4.09 11.30 -3.54
CA SER A 668 5.42 10.71 -3.67
C SER A 668 5.43 9.46 -4.57
N ALA A 669 4.42 8.60 -4.44
CA ALA A 669 4.27 7.36 -5.20
C ALA A 669 3.97 7.61 -6.70
N GLU A 670 3.21 8.66 -7.02
CA GLU A 670 2.94 9.11 -8.40
C GLU A 670 4.22 9.55 -9.11
N LYS A 671 5.23 10.00 -8.36
CA LYS A 671 6.58 10.29 -8.86
C LYS A 671 7.53 9.09 -8.74
N GLU A 672 6.97 7.89 -8.64
CA GLU A 672 7.67 6.61 -8.62
C GLU A 672 8.65 6.39 -7.46
N TYR A 673 8.48 7.08 -6.33
CA TYR A 673 9.29 6.79 -5.14
C TYR A 673 8.88 5.45 -4.52
N LEU A 674 9.81 4.49 -4.51
CA LEU A 674 9.54 3.09 -4.18
C LEU A 674 8.93 2.87 -2.79
N ASN A 675 9.49 3.51 -1.76
CA ASN A 675 8.97 3.39 -0.39
C ASN A 675 7.55 3.96 -0.27
N ALA A 676 7.24 5.03 -1.04
CA ALA A 676 5.89 5.57 -1.08
C ALA A 676 4.93 4.67 -1.87
N GLN A 677 5.35 4.01 -2.94
CA GLN A 677 4.53 3.03 -3.64
C GLN A 677 4.16 1.86 -2.73
N PHE A 678 5.15 1.29 -2.03
CA PHE A 678 4.89 0.28 -1.02
C PHE A 678 3.94 0.80 0.08
N ARG A 679 4.22 1.98 0.63
CA ARG A 679 3.40 2.53 1.72
C ARG A 679 1.97 2.86 1.29
N LEU A 680 1.79 3.32 0.06
CA LEU A 680 0.47 3.56 -0.51
C LEU A 680 -0.30 2.26 -0.70
N GLY A 681 0.37 1.17 -1.13
CA GLY A 681 -0.21 -0.17 -1.12
C GLY A 681 -0.66 -0.59 0.27
N TYR A 682 0.16 -0.32 1.29
CA TYR A 682 -0.17 -0.59 2.70
C TYR A 682 -1.35 0.24 3.21
N CYS A 683 -1.45 1.53 2.84
CA CYS A 683 -2.61 2.34 3.16
C CYS A 683 -3.90 1.75 2.57
N TYR A 684 -3.86 1.27 1.33
CA TYR A 684 -5.01 0.60 0.72
C TYR A 684 -5.31 -0.78 1.32
N GLU A 685 -4.33 -1.54 1.78
CA GLU A 685 -4.56 -2.85 2.41
C GLU A 685 -5.26 -2.71 3.77
N TYR A 686 -4.81 -1.76 4.60
CA TYR A 686 -5.26 -1.61 5.99
C TYR A 686 -6.23 -0.44 6.22
N GLY A 687 -6.49 0.37 5.20
CA GLY A 687 -7.42 1.49 5.30
C GLY A 687 -6.86 2.68 6.09
N ILE A 688 -5.58 3.02 5.89
CA ILE A 688 -4.91 4.12 6.59
C ILE A 688 -5.12 5.40 5.80
N GLY A 689 -5.96 6.30 6.32
CA GLY A 689 -6.29 7.57 5.67
C GLY A 689 -7.16 7.45 4.42
N ILE A 690 -7.56 6.24 4.07
CA ILE A 690 -8.39 5.90 2.91
C ILE A 690 -9.17 4.62 3.21
N GLU A 691 -10.21 4.33 2.47
CA GLU A 691 -10.91 3.04 2.56
C GLU A 691 -10.05 1.86 2.07
N ILE A 692 -10.30 0.67 2.64
CA ILE A 692 -9.62 -0.56 2.27
C ILE A 692 -9.92 -0.91 0.80
N ASN A 693 -8.87 -1.07 -0.01
CA ASN A 693 -8.96 -1.49 -1.39
C ASN A 693 -7.83 -2.46 -1.74
N LYS A 694 -8.11 -3.76 -1.59
CA LYS A 694 -7.11 -4.83 -1.80
C LYS A 694 -6.60 -4.93 -3.25
N ILE A 695 -7.38 -4.49 -4.24
CA ILE A 695 -6.96 -4.46 -5.65
C ILE A 695 -5.93 -3.36 -5.87
N LYS A 696 -6.18 -2.15 -5.36
CA LYS A 696 -5.18 -1.06 -5.40
C LYS A 696 -3.93 -1.41 -4.60
N ALA A 697 -4.08 -2.08 -3.45
CA ALA A 697 -2.94 -2.59 -2.68
C ALA A 697 -2.10 -3.56 -3.53
N PHE A 698 -2.75 -4.51 -4.21
CA PHE A 698 -2.12 -5.44 -5.13
C PHE A 698 -1.33 -4.72 -6.24
N ASP A 699 -1.94 -3.74 -6.92
CA ASP A 699 -1.29 -2.99 -8.00
C ASP A 699 -0.06 -2.20 -7.52
N TYR A 700 -0.12 -1.58 -6.35
CA TYR A 700 1.01 -0.81 -5.81
C TYR A 700 2.13 -1.70 -5.28
N TYR A 701 1.79 -2.85 -4.68
CA TYR A 701 2.78 -3.85 -4.32
C TYR A 701 3.44 -4.49 -5.52
N GLU A 702 2.70 -4.76 -6.60
CA GLU A 702 3.27 -5.24 -7.87
C GLU A 702 4.33 -4.26 -8.39
N LYS A 703 3.97 -2.98 -8.55
CA LYS A 703 4.88 -1.93 -9.02
C LYS A 703 6.18 -1.84 -8.20
N ALA A 704 6.06 -1.88 -6.88
CA ALA A 704 7.22 -1.83 -5.99
C ALA A 704 8.02 -3.16 -5.99
N ALA A 705 7.34 -4.30 -6.06
CA ALA A 705 7.95 -5.63 -6.05
C ALA A 705 8.76 -5.92 -7.32
N GLU A 706 8.24 -5.53 -8.49
CA GLU A 706 8.91 -5.64 -9.78
C GLU A 706 10.21 -4.83 -9.82
N LYS A 707 10.24 -3.69 -9.14
CA LYS A 707 11.43 -2.83 -8.96
C LYS A 707 12.35 -3.27 -7.82
N GLY A 708 12.14 -4.44 -7.23
CA GLY A 708 13.06 -5.03 -6.25
C GLY A 708 12.79 -4.68 -4.79
N HIS A 709 11.69 -3.98 -4.46
CA HIS A 709 11.41 -3.62 -3.06
C HIS A 709 11.05 -4.87 -2.23
N SER A 710 11.97 -5.36 -1.41
CA SER A 710 11.88 -6.67 -0.76
C SER A 710 10.63 -6.83 0.11
N ILE A 711 10.21 -5.81 0.85
CA ILE A 711 8.98 -5.85 1.67
C ILE A 711 7.73 -5.95 0.79
N ALA A 712 7.72 -5.24 -0.35
CA ALA A 712 6.60 -5.27 -1.27
C ALA A 712 6.53 -6.64 -1.95
N GLN A 713 7.67 -7.26 -2.27
CA GLN A 713 7.72 -8.65 -2.76
C GLN A 713 7.11 -9.62 -1.74
N ASN A 714 7.41 -9.47 -0.44
CA ASN A 714 6.79 -10.28 0.60
C ASN A 714 5.26 -10.04 0.69
N SER A 715 4.83 -8.78 0.75
CA SER A 715 3.40 -8.45 0.77
C SER A 715 2.67 -8.96 -0.47
N PHE A 716 3.30 -8.86 -1.64
CA PHE A 716 2.75 -9.36 -2.89
C PHE A 716 2.63 -10.88 -2.90
N GLY A 717 3.64 -11.59 -2.37
CA GLY A 717 3.56 -13.03 -2.14
C GLY A 717 2.39 -13.41 -1.22
N TYR A 718 2.18 -12.64 -0.15
CA TYR A 718 1.06 -12.82 0.79
C TYR A 718 -0.31 -12.61 0.14
N LEU A 719 -0.45 -11.59 -0.70
CA LEU A 719 -1.68 -11.35 -1.44
C LEU A 719 -2.01 -12.52 -2.39
N TYR A 720 -1.00 -13.07 -3.08
CA TYR A 720 -1.19 -14.27 -3.90
C TYR A 720 -1.51 -15.52 -3.07
N GLU A 721 -0.90 -15.69 -1.89
CA GLU A 721 -1.14 -16.84 -1.02
C GLU A 721 -2.60 -16.94 -0.56
N ASN A 722 -3.20 -15.77 -0.30
CA ASN A 722 -4.56 -15.64 0.23
C ASN A 722 -5.60 -15.33 -0.84
N GLY A 723 -5.20 -14.93 -2.05
CA GLY A 723 -6.12 -14.46 -3.10
C GLY A 723 -6.75 -13.11 -2.74
N GLU A 724 -5.93 -12.19 -2.24
CA GLU A 724 -6.36 -10.86 -1.83
C GLU A 724 -6.02 -9.84 -2.91
N GLY A 725 -7.04 -9.17 -3.47
CA GLY A 725 -6.86 -8.28 -4.62
C GLY A 725 -6.61 -9.02 -5.94
N THR A 726 -6.45 -10.35 -5.91
CA THR A 726 -6.23 -11.22 -7.08
C THR A 726 -6.75 -12.64 -6.81
N GLU A 727 -6.68 -13.53 -7.80
CA GLU A 727 -6.94 -14.96 -7.56
C GLU A 727 -5.79 -15.63 -6.79
N LYS A 728 -6.14 -16.52 -5.86
CA LYS A 728 -5.17 -17.27 -5.07
C LYS A 728 -4.23 -18.08 -5.98
N ASN A 729 -2.93 -17.86 -5.84
CA ASN A 729 -1.91 -18.56 -6.61
C ASN A 729 -0.67 -18.86 -5.76
N LEU A 730 -0.56 -20.10 -5.28
CA LEU A 730 0.54 -20.51 -4.39
C LEU A 730 1.90 -20.52 -5.08
N GLU A 731 1.96 -20.83 -6.37
CA GLU A 731 3.22 -20.85 -7.13
C GLU A 731 3.82 -19.44 -7.22
N LYS A 732 2.99 -18.44 -7.56
CA LYS A 732 3.40 -17.03 -7.55
C LYS A 732 3.73 -16.54 -6.14
N ALA A 733 2.99 -16.97 -5.12
CA ALA A 733 3.31 -16.63 -3.73
C ALA A 733 4.73 -17.08 -3.36
N ILE A 734 5.07 -18.34 -3.64
CA ILE A 734 6.40 -18.90 -3.39
C ILE A 734 7.47 -18.18 -4.21
N TYR A 735 7.22 -17.88 -5.48
CA TYR A 735 8.15 -17.12 -6.32
C TYR A 735 8.52 -15.77 -5.69
N TRP A 736 7.51 -14.99 -5.25
CA TRP A 736 7.73 -13.67 -4.66
C TRP A 736 8.32 -13.74 -3.25
N TYR A 737 7.91 -14.71 -2.43
CA TYR A 737 8.55 -14.97 -1.14
C TYR A 737 10.02 -15.36 -1.30
N ASN A 738 10.35 -16.20 -2.27
CA ASN A 738 11.74 -16.58 -2.51
C ASN A 738 12.58 -15.38 -2.97
N LYS A 739 12.10 -14.58 -3.93
CA LYS A 739 12.79 -13.33 -4.33
C LYS A 739 13.00 -12.37 -3.15
N SER A 740 11.98 -12.19 -2.32
CA SER A 740 12.09 -11.34 -1.13
C SER A 740 13.09 -11.89 -0.12
N ALA A 741 13.09 -13.21 0.12
CA ALA A 741 14.00 -13.89 1.04
C ALA A 741 15.46 -13.87 0.58
N GLU A 742 15.70 -13.98 -0.74
CA GLU A 742 17.01 -13.83 -1.39
C GLU A 742 17.54 -12.40 -1.28
N ASN A 743 16.65 -11.40 -1.37
CA ASN A 743 16.96 -9.99 -1.06
C ASN A 743 17.08 -9.71 0.45
N GLY A 744 17.13 -10.77 1.26
CA GLY A 744 17.40 -10.71 2.68
C GLY A 744 16.19 -10.34 3.54
N ASN A 745 14.95 -10.32 3.05
CA ASN A 745 13.78 -10.02 3.90
C ASN A 745 13.53 -11.14 4.93
N ASP A 746 13.54 -10.79 6.21
CA ASP A 746 13.39 -11.72 7.34
C ASP A 746 11.96 -12.30 7.46
N ALA A 747 10.92 -11.50 7.19
CA ALA A 747 9.53 -11.95 7.16
C ALA A 747 9.29 -12.96 6.01
N ALA A 748 9.86 -12.72 4.84
CA ALA A 748 9.77 -13.66 3.72
C ALA A 748 10.55 -14.95 3.99
N GLN A 749 11.72 -14.87 4.62
CA GLN A 749 12.45 -16.06 5.09
C GLN A 749 11.60 -16.87 6.06
N TYR A 750 10.91 -16.23 7.01
CA TYR A 750 9.96 -16.89 7.89
C TYR A 750 8.79 -17.53 7.11
N ASN A 751 8.18 -16.81 6.17
CA ASN A 751 7.06 -17.31 5.34
C ASN A 751 7.48 -18.50 4.49
N MET A 752 8.69 -18.50 3.92
CA MET A 752 9.27 -19.66 3.24
C MET A 752 9.43 -20.85 4.19
N GLY A 753 9.89 -20.61 5.43
CA GLY A 753 9.93 -21.64 6.46
C GLY A 753 8.55 -22.27 6.72
N GLN A 754 7.51 -21.44 6.84
CA GLN A 754 6.12 -21.90 7.00
C GLN A 754 5.64 -22.72 5.79
N CYS A 755 5.97 -22.29 4.57
CA CYS A 755 5.59 -23.00 3.35
C CYS A 755 6.23 -24.38 3.29
N TYR A 756 7.53 -24.49 3.56
CA TYR A 756 8.23 -25.78 3.62
C TYR A 756 7.74 -26.68 4.75
N ARG A 757 7.43 -26.12 5.93
CA ARG A 757 6.89 -26.91 7.05
C ARG A 757 5.52 -27.51 6.74
N SER A 758 4.67 -26.74 6.07
CA SER A 758 3.29 -27.13 5.76
C SER A 758 3.12 -27.85 4.42
N GLY A 759 4.11 -27.77 3.52
CA GLY A 759 3.97 -28.22 2.14
C GLY A 759 3.04 -27.33 1.30
N LYS A 760 2.89 -26.04 1.66
CA LYS A 760 2.01 -25.10 0.97
C LYS A 760 2.73 -24.47 -0.22
N GLY A 761 2.36 -24.86 -1.44
CA GLY A 761 2.97 -24.36 -2.68
C GLY A 761 4.36 -24.92 -2.99
N VAL A 762 4.97 -25.67 -2.06
CA VAL A 762 6.24 -26.40 -2.19
C VAL A 762 6.11 -27.78 -1.58
N GLU A 763 7.00 -28.70 -1.93
CA GLU A 763 7.10 -29.99 -1.25
C GLU A 763 7.46 -29.79 0.22
N LYS A 764 6.81 -30.55 1.12
CA LYS A 764 7.07 -30.46 2.57
C LYS A 764 8.51 -30.88 2.86
N ASP A 765 9.27 -30.01 3.51
CA ASP A 765 10.68 -30.25 3.87
C ASP A 765 11.00 -29.56 5.21
N GLU A 766 11.05 -30.34 6.28
CA GLU A 766 11.26 -29.82 7.63
C GLU A 766 12.69 -29.30 7.84
N HIS A 767 13.69 -29.86 7.14
CA HIS A 767 15.07 -29.37 7.20
C HIS A 767 15.20 -28.00 6.54
N LYS A 768 14.61 -27.80 5.37
CA LYS A 768 14.56 -26.47 4.74
C LYS A 768 13.77 -25.48 5.59
N ALA A 769 12.66 -25.90 6.19
CA ALA A 769 11.89 -25.05 7.08
C ALA A 769 12.77 -24.53 8.24
N PHE A 770 13.49 -25.43 8.92
CA PHE A 770 14.45 -25.08 9.97
C PHE A 770 15.51 -24.08 9.50
N GLU A 771 16.14 -24.31 8.35
CA GLU A 771 17.16 -23.39 7.81
C GLU A 771 16.62 -21.99 7.51
N TYR A 772 15.41 -21.88 6.96
CA TYR A 772 14.77 -20.59 6.71
C TYR A 772 14.37 -19.87 8.01
N TYR A 773 13.80 -20.59 8.99
CA TYR A 773 13.53 -20.02 10.31
C TYR A 773 14.81 -19.54 10.99
N LYS A 774 15.91 -20.31 10.88
CA LYS A 774 17.21 -19.92 11.44
C LYS A 774 17.73 -18.63 10.82
N LYS A 775 17.74 -18.51 9.49
CA LYS A 775 18.15 -17.29 8.77
C LYS A 775 17.34 -16.06 9.23
N SER A 776 16.02 -16.21 9.35
CA SER A 776 15.13 -15.14 9.81
C SER A 776 15.34 -14.79 11.30
N ALA A 777 15.52 -15.79 12.15
CA ALA A 777 15.73 -15.63 13.59
C ALA A 777 17.08 -14.97 13.94
N GLU A 778 18.13 -15.22 13.14
CA GLU A 778 19.45 -14.56 13.24
C GLU A 778 19.36 -13.05 12.99
N LYS A 779 18.36 -12.62 12.22
CA LYS A 779 17.99 -11.21 11.98
C LYS A 779 17.00 -10.68 13.01
N GLU A 780 16.81 -11.40 14.11
CA GLU A 780 15.97 -11.04 15.24
C GLU A 780 14.45 -10.98 14.96
N TYR A 781 13.97 -11.62 13.89
CA TYR A 781 12.54 -11.73 13.62
C TYR A 781 11.84 -12.62 14.65
N LEU A 782 11.00 -12.03 15.51
CA LEU A 782 10.46 -12.69 16.70
C LEU A 782 9.66 -13.96 16.39
N ASN A 783 8.82 -13.95 15.35
CA ASN A 783 8.03 -15.14 14.97
C ASN A 783 8.95 -16.28 14.53
N ALA A 784 10.08 -15.98 13.88
CA ALA A 784 11.05 -17.00 13.49
C ALA A 784 11.84 -17.51 14.70
N GLN A 785 12.16 -16.66 15.68
CA GLN A 785 12.75 -17.10 16.94
C GLN A 785 11.81 -18.06 17.69
N LEU A 786 10.52 -17.76 17.74
CA LEU A 786 9.49 -18.66 18.27
C LEU A 786 9.50 -20.00 17.50
N GLN A 787 9.39 -19.98 16.16
CA GLN A 787 9.37 -21.23 15.39
C GLN A 787 10.67 -22.02 15.49
N LEU A 788 11.81 -21.36 15.61
CA LEU A 788 13.09 -22.03 15.81
C LEU A 788 13.17 -22.70 17.18
N GLY A 789 12.65 -22.04 18.22
CA GLY A 789 12.47 -22.66 19.54
C GLY A 789 11.58 -23.90 19.46
N TYR A 790 10.48 -23.81 18.72
CA TYR A 790 9.55 -24.93 18.49
C TYR A 790 10.22 -26.09 17.72
N CYS A 791 11.05 -25.79 16.72
CA CYS A 791 11.82 -26.81 16.00
C CYS A 791 12.77 -27.57 16.92
N TYR A 792 13.47 -26.88 17.82
CA TYR A 792 14.33 -27.53 18.83
C TYR A 792 13.55 -28.29 19.90
N GLU A 793 12.36 -27.84 20.28
CA GLU A 793 11.54 -28.52 21.29
C GLU A 793 11.01 -29.87 20.79
N TYR A 794 10.52 -29.90 19.55
CA TYR A 794 9.83 -31.06 18.96
C TYR A 794 10.66 -31.85 17.94
N GLY A 795 11.86 -31.38 17.58
CA GLY A 795 12.75 -32.05 16.64
C GLY A 795 12.32 -31.92 15.17
N ILE A 796 11.82 -30.75 14.78
CA ILE A 796 11.35 -30.48 13.41
C ILE A 796 12.54 -30.04 12.57
N GLY A 797 12.99 -30.90 11.65
CA GLY A 797 14.15 -30.63 10.79
C GLY A 797 15.49 -30.54 11.52
N ILE A 798 15.54 -30.87 12.81
CA ILE A 798 16.73 -30.86 13.65
C ILE A 798 16.54 -31.81 14.84
N GLU A 799 17.63 -32.21 15.50
CA GLU A 799 17.55 -32.99 16.74
C GLU A 799 16.94 -32.17 17.90
N ILE A 800 16.18 -32.85 18.77
CA ILE A 800 15.56 -32.23 19.94
C ILE A 800 16.63 -31.63 20.86
N ASN A 801 16.47 -30.36 21.23
CA ASN A 801 17.34 -29.66 22.17
C ASN A 801 16.53 -28.65 23.01
N LYS A 802 16.03 -29.11 24.16
CA LYS A 802 15.17 -28.30 25.05
C LYS A 802 15.86 -27.06 25.62
N THR A 803 17.19 -27.10 25.82
CA THR A 803 17.96 -25.94 26.28
C THR A 803 18.01 -24.85 25.22
N LYS A 804 18.23 -25.21 23.94
CA LYS A 804 18.14 -24.24 22.83
C LYS A 804 16.72 -23.72 22.63
N ALA A 805 15.71 -24.56 22.78
CA ALA A 805 14.31 -24.12 22.74
C ALA A 805 14.04 -23.03 23.80
N PHE A 806 14.50 -23.26 25.04
CA PHE A 806 14.44 -22.29 26.13
C PHE A 806 15.14 -20.97 25.77
N GLU A 807 16.36 -21.01 25.24
CA GLU A 807 17.10 -19.80 24.84
C GLU A 807 16.35 -18.95 23.81
N PHE A 808 15.79 -19.57 22.76
CA PHE A 808 15.07 -18.84 21.71
C PHE A 808 13.71 -18.32 22.18
N TYR A 809 12.94 -19.10 22.94
CA TYR A 809 11.71 -18.59 23.55
C TYR A 809 11.99 -17.44 24.50
N LYS A 810 13.06 -17.53 25.31
CA LYS A 810 13.48 -16.45 26.20
C LYS A 810 13.78 -15.15 25.45
N LYS A 811 14.59 -15.21 24.37
CA LYS A 811 14.91 -14.05 23.54
C LYS A 811 13.66 -13.36 22.98
N ALA A 812 12.71 -14.13 22.45
CA ALA A 812 11.47 -13.57 21.90
C ALA A 812 10.52 -13.06 23.00
N ALA A 813 10.45 -13.75 24.13
CA ALA A 813 9.60 -13.39 25.27
C ALA A 813 10.03 -12.08 25.95
N GLU A 814 11.34 -11.87 26.12
CA GLU A 814 11.94 -10.64 26.66
C GLU A 814 11.66 -9.42 25.77
N LYS A 815 11.47 -9.64 24.47
CA LYS A 815 11.05 -8.61 23.50
C LYS A 815 9.53 -8.48 23.37
N GLY A 816 8.75 -9.13 24.24
CA GLY A 816 7.29 -8.96 24.32
C GLY A 816 6.45 -9.92 23.49
N HIS A 817 7.03 -10.95 22.85
CA HIS A 817 6.23 -11.88 22.05
C HIS A 817 5.37 -12.80 22.94
N SER A 818 4.04 -12.66 22.87
CA SER A 818 3.10 -13.31 23.80
C SER A 818 3.12 -14.85 23.74
N ASP A 819 3.16 -15.46 22.55
CA ASP A 819 3.28 -16.93 22.45
C ASP A 819 4.61 -17.46 22.98
N ALA A 820 5.71 -16.72 22.78
CA ALA A 820 7.00 -17.10 23.33
C ALA A 820 7.02 -16.97 24.86
N GLN A 821 6.36 -15.95 25.42
CA GLN A 821 6.15 -15.81 26.86
C GLN A 821 5.35 -16.99 27.42
N ASN A 822 4.27 -17.41 26.74
CA ASN A 822 3.52 -18.60 27.11
C ASN A 822 4.40 -19.85 27.08
N ASN A 823 5.11 -20.10 25.98
CA ASN A 823 5.96 -21.28 25.84
C ASN A 823 7.11 -21.28 26.86
N LEU A 824 7.68 -20.11 27.15
CA LEU A 824 8.68 -19.96 28.22
C LEU A 824 8.09 -20.28 29.59
N GLY A 825 6.88 -19.80 29.88
CA GLY A 825 6.15 -20.15 31.10
C GLY A 825 5.94 -21.67 31.22
N PHE A 826 5.56 -22.31 30.11
CA PHE A 826 5.41 -23.76 30.03
C PHE A 826 6.72 -24.52 30.31
N LEU A 827 7.84 -24.07 29.73
CA LEU A 827 9.14 -24.69 30.01
C LEU A 827 9.54 -24.57 31.49
N TYR A 828 9.25 -23.44 32.15
CA TYR A 828 9.47 -23.28 33.59
C TYR A 828 8.53 -24.15 34.44
N ASP A 829 7.25 -24.28 34.07
CA ASP A 829 6.30 -25.13 34.80
C ASP A 829 6.70 -26.61 34.76
N ARG A 830 7.20 -27.06 33.60
CA ARG A 830 7.60 -28.44 33.35
C ARG A 830 9.06 -28.77 33.68
N GLY A 831 9.91 -27.75 33.90
CA GLY A 831 11.35 -27.95 34.04
C GLY A 831 12.02 -28.51 32.78
N GLN A 832 11.61 -28.03 31.60
CA GLN A 832 12.09 -28.52 30.31
C GLN A 832 13.17 -27.59 29.74
N GLY A 833 14.42 -28.07 29.70
CA GLY A 833 15.56 -27.25 29.27
C GLY A 833 16.02 -26.20 30.29
N VAL A 834 15.29 -26.10 31.42
CA VAL A 834 15.53 -25.22 32.57
C VAL A 834 15.05 -25.92 33.84
N GLU A 835 15.52 -25.49 35.01
CA GLU A 835 14.99 -25.98 36.29
C GLU A 835 13.51 -25.58 36.46
N LYS A 836 12.71 -26.49 37.05
CA LYS A 836 11.28 -26.30 37.31
C LYS A 836 11.07 -25.12 38.28
N ASP A 837 10.34 -24.09 37.85
CA ASP A 837 10.05 -22.88 38.63
C ASP A 837 8.64 -22.37 38.33
N ARG A 838 7.65 -22.90 39.08
CA ARG A 838 6.23 -22.56 38.91
C ARG A 838 5.93 -21.08 39.15
N LYS A 839 6.70 -20.38 39.99
CA LYS A 839 6.49 -18.94 40.21
C LYS A 839 6.90 -18.14 38.98
N LYS A 840 8.01 -18.49 38.34
CA LYS A 840 8.39 -17.88 37.05
C LYS A 840 7.44 -18.27 35.93
N ALA A 841 6.91 -19.48 35.93
CA ALA A 841 5.88 -19.89 34.97
C ALA A 841 4.68 -18.93 35.02
N ILE A 842 4.15 -18.68 36.23
CA ILE A 842 3.05 -17.74 36.45
C ILE A 842 3.38 -16.33 36.01
N TYR A 843 4.58 -15.84 36.33
CA TYR A 843 5.03 -14.51 35.88
C TYR A 843 4.96 -14.38 34.35
N TRP A 844 5.46 -15.37 33.61
CA TRP A 844 5.44 -15.34 32.15
C TRP A 844 4.05 -15.55 31.56
N TYR A 845 3.22 -16.41 32.15
CA TYR A 845 1.82 -16.53 31.76
C TYR A 845 1.05 -15.23 31.99
N GLN A 846 1.29 -14.51 33.09
CA GLN A 846 0.70 -13.19 33.33
C GLN A 846 1.12 -12.17 32.27
N LYS A 847 2.41 -12.12 31.91
CA LYS A 847 2.91 -11.26 30.84
C LYS A 847 2.27 -11.55 29.48
N ALA A 848 2.09 -12.83 29.14
CA ALA A 848 1.40 -13.23 27.92
C ALA A 848 -0.09 -12.87 27.96
N ALA A 849 -0.74 -13.05 29.12
CA ALA A 849 -2.15 -12.74 29.35
C ALA A 849 -2.46 -11.23 29.33
N GLU A 850 -1.51 -10.36 29.72
CA GLU A 850 -1.61 -8.91 29.54
C GLU A 850 -1.82 -8.53 28.06
N ASN A 851 -1.35 -9.38 27.13
CA ASN A 851 -1.54 -9.24 25.68
C ASN A 851 -2.64 -10.18 25.13
N GLU A 852 -3.61 -10.56 25.97
CA GLU A 852 -4.78 -11.38 25.61
C GLU A 852 -4.45 -12.77 25.03
N ASN A 853 -3.27 -13.33 25.34
CA ASN A 853 -2.92 -14.66 24.88
C ASN A 853 -3.85 -15.72 25.49
N ALA A 854 -4.71 -16.33 24.66
CA ALA A 854 -5.75 -17.23 25.11
C ALA A 854 -5.20 -18.49 25.79
N ILE A 855 -4.04 -19.01 25.37
CA ILE A 855 -3.41 -20.19 25.98
C ILE A 855 -2.83 -19.83 27.35
N ALA A 856 -2.18 -18.67 27.49
CA ALA A 856 -1.68 -18.21 28.77
C ALA A 856 -2.81 -17.92 29.77
N LEU A 857 -3.92 -17.33 29.31
CA LEU A 857 -5.13 -17.15 30.12
C LEU A 857 -5.68 -18.50 30.61
N TYR A 858 -5.71 -19.53 29.75
CA TYR A 858 -6.09 -20.88 30.16
C TYR A 858 -5.14 -21.45 31.22
N ASN A 859 -3.83 -21.34 30.99
CA ASN A 859 -2.81 -21.84 31.92
C ASN A 859 -2.90 -21.13 33.30
N LEU A 860 -3.21 -19.83 33.32
CA LEU A 860 -3.49 -19.10 34.56
C LEU A 860 -4.77 -19.57 35.23
N GLY A 861 -5.84 -19.79 34.45
CA GLY A 861 -7.09 -20.35 34.95
C GLY A 861 -6.86 -21.68 35.67
N GLU A 862 -6.11 -22.58 35.04
CA GLU A 862 -5.74 -23.88 35.63
C GLU A 862 -4.85 -23.74 36.85
N SER A 863 -3.91 -22.81 36.81
CA SER A 863 -3.02 -22.54 37.94
C SER A 863 -3.78 -22.04 39.18
N TYR A 864 -4.72 -21.11 39.01
CA TYR A 864 -5.57 -20.62 40.10
C TYR A 864 -6.60 -21.65 40.57
N GLU A 865 -7.12 -22.48 39.67
CA GLU A 865 -8.05 -23.54 40.05
C GLU A 865 -7.39 -24.60 40.93
N LEU A 866 -6.17 -25.00 40.55
CA LEU A 866 -5.47 -26.13 41.16
C LEU A 866 -4.43 -25.70 42.21
N GLY A 867 -4.17 -24.40 42.35
CA GLY A 867 -3.15 -23.87 43.26
C GLY A 867 -1.72 -24.17 42.80
N ILE A 868 -1.48 -24.21 41.48
CA ILE A 868 -0.17 -24.52 40.89
C ILE A 868 0.63 -23.22 40.78
N GLY A 869 1.62 -23.04 41.66
CA GLY A 869 2.48 -21.85 41.66
C GLY A 869 1.82 -20.58 42.21
N VAL A 870 0.51 -20.60 42.45
CA VAL A 870 -0.31 -19.55 43.08
C VAL A 870 -1.24 -20.15 44.13
N GLU A 871 -1.83 -19.30 44.97
CA GLU A 871 -2.90 -19.71 45.88
C GLU A 871 -4.17 -20.04 45.09
N LYS A 872 -4.89 -21.08 45.52
CA LYS A 872 -6.13 -21.53 44.88
C LYS A 872 -7.21 -20.43 44.98
N ASP A 873 -7.81 -20.07 43.84
CA ASP A 873 -8.83 -19.03 43.71
C ASP A 873 -9.78 -19.36 42.54
N GLU A 874 -10.92 -19.99 42.85
CA GLU A 874 -11.86 -20.47 41.84
C GLU A 874 -12.54 -19.33 41.08
N ILE A 875 -12.72 -18.15 41.71
CA ILE A 875 -13.32 -16.97 41.06
C ILE A 875 -12.36 -16.43 40.00
N LYS A 876 -11.08 -16.23 40.35
CA LYS A 876 -10.08 -15.83 39.36
C LYS A 876 -9.89 -16.86 38.26
N ALA A 877 -9.89 -18.15 38.62
CA ALA A 877 -9.82 -19.22 37.65
C ALA A 877 -10.93 -19.10 36.61
N PHE A 878 -12.18 -18.93 37.07
CA PHE A 878 -13.34 -18.71 36.22
C PHE A 878 -13.20 -17.46 35.33
N GLU A 879 -12.77 -16.33 35.88
CA GLU A 879 -12.53 -15.11 35.09
C GLU A 879 -11.53 -15.34 33.95
N TYR A 880 -10.42 -16.01 34.22
CA TYR A 880 -9.41 -16.33 33.21
C TYR A 880 -9.92 -17.32 32.16
N TYR A 881 -10.67 -18.35 32.55
CA TYR A 881 -11.31 -19.27 31.60
C TYR A 881 -12.33 -18.56 30.73
N ASN A 882 -13.12 -17.65 31.29
CA ASN A 882 -14.11 -16.90 30.54
C ASN A 882 -13.44 -16.02 29.47
N LYS A 883 -12.38 -15.29 29.83
CA LYS A 883 -11.58 -14.51 28.88
C LYS A 883 -10.92 -15.38 27.80
N SER A 884 -10.34 -16.52 28.19
CA SER A 884 -9.71 -17.45 27.26
C SER A 884 -10.71 -18.05 26.26
N ALA A 885 -11.93 -18.35 26.70
CA ALA A 885 -12.95 -19.01 25.90
C ALA A 885 -13.45 -18.17 24.70
N GLU A 886 -13.26 -16.85 24.70
CA GLU A 886 -13.56 -16.01 23.54
C GLU A 886 -12.79 -16.47 22.29
N ASN A 887 -11.53 -16.86 22.47
CA ASN A 887 -10.59 -17.21 21.40
C ASN A 887 -10.07 -18.67 21.45
N ASN A 888 -10.41 -19.45 22.49
CA ASN A 888 -10.01 -20.85 22.63
C ASN A 888 -11.21 -21.78 22.87
N PHE A 889 -11.60 -22.53 21.83
CA PHE A 889 -12.76 -23.41 21.89
C PHE A 889 -12.58 -24.62 22.83
N ASN A 890 -11.33 -25.07 23.09
CA ASN A 890 -11.09 -26.17 24.02
C ASN A 890 -11.49 -25.78 25.45
N VAL A 891 -11.31 -24.51 25.81
CA VAL A 891 -11.66 -23.99 27.13
C VAL A 891 -13.17 -23.93 27.34
N LYS A 892 -13.97 -23.85 26.27
CA LYS A 892 -15.44 -23.79 26.38
C LYS A 892 -16.04 -25.03 27.01
N PHE A 893 -15.47 -26.21 26.78
CA PHE A 893 -15.87 -27.42 27.49
C PHE A 893 -15.65 -27.28 28.99
N TYR A 894 -14.51 -26.73 29.42
CA TYR A 894 -14.26 -26.56 30.85
C TYR A 894 -15.06 -25.41 31.47
N LEU A 895 -15.18 -24.27 30.78
CA LEU A 895 -16.01 -23.15 31.22
C LEU A 895 -17.48 -23.57 31.36
N GLY A 896 -17.98 -24.39 30.43
CA GLY A 896 -19.32 -24.95 30.54
C GLY A 896 -19.47 -25.85 31.77
N TYR A 897 -18.42 -26.60 32.11
CA TYR A 897 -18.36 -27.42 33.31
C TYR A 897 -18.34 -26.57 34.59
N CYS A 898 -17.64 -25.43 34.59
CA CYS A 898 -17.70 -24.46 35.69
C CYS A 898 -19.13 -23.93 35.90
N TYR A 899 -19.83 -23.54 34.84
CA TYR A 899 -21.22 -23.09 34.93
C TYR A 899 -22.17 -24.19 35.41
N VAL A 900 -22.02 -25.42 34.93
CA VAL A 900 -22.88 -26.55 35.34
C VAL A 900 -22.75 -26.86 36.83
N ASN A 901 -21.53 -26.74 37.37
CA ASN A 901 -21.20 -27.16 38.73
C ASN A 901 -21.03 -26.00 39.72
N GLY A 902 -21.10 -24.74 39.26
CA GLY A 902 -20.94 -23.56 40.11
C GLY A 902 -19.49 -23.33 40.58
N ILE A 903 -18.50 -23.66 39.74
CA ILE A 903 -17.07 -23.48 40.08
C ILE A 903 -16.69 -22.03 39.76
N GLY A 904 -16.43 -21.23 40.80
CA GLY A 904 -16.08 -19.80 40.65
C GLY A 904 -17.21 -18.91 40.11
N THR A 905 -18.43 -19.45 39.97
CA THR A 905 -19.60 -18.77 39.40
C THR A 905 -20.89 -19.37 39.96
N GLU A 906 -22.03 -18.71 39.73
CA GLU A 906 -23.34 -19.28 40.04
C GLU A 906 -23.70 -20.43 39.08
N ILE A 907 -24.43 -21.42 39.58
CA ILE A 907 -24.86 -22.57 38.77
C ILE A 907 -25.77 -22.09 37.63
N ASN A 908 -25.34 -22.33 36.39
CA ASN A 908 -26.08 -22.02 35.18
C ASN A 908 -25.95 -23.16 34.15
N LYS A 909 -26.76 -24.20 34.32
CA LYS A 909 -26.74 -25.38 33.45
C LYS A 909 -27.08 -25.07 31.98
N ILE A 910 -27.97 -24.09 31.74
CA ILE A 910 -28.33 -23.66 30.38
C ILE A 910 -27.08 -23.13 29.68
N LYS A 911 -26.38 -22.18 30.31
CA LYS A 911 -25.17 -21.59 29.74
C LYS A 911 -24.06 -22.62 29.57
N GLY A 912 -23.91 -23.52 30.53
CA GLY A 912 -22.91 -24.58 30.44
C GLY A 912 -23.15 -25.54 29.27
N PHE A 913 -24.40 -25.93 29.03
CA PHE A 913 -24.79 -26.77 27.90
C PHE A 913 -24.66 -26.05 26.55
N GLU A 914 -24.95 -24.75 26.48
CA GLU A 914 -24.67 -23.95 25.28
C GLU A 914 -23.19 -23.99 24.93
N LEU A 915 -22.30 -23.84 25.92
CA LEU A 915 -20.86 -23.85 25.71
C LEU A 915 -20.32 -25.21 25.24
N TYR A 916 -20.84 -26.32 25.77
CA TYR A 916 -20.49 -27.67 25.29
C TYR A 916 -20.83 -27.84 23.80
N ASN A 917 -22.04 -27.41 23.41
CA ASN A 917 -22.50 -27.50 22.02
C ASN A 917 -21.72 -26.55 21.11
N GLU A 918 -21.38 -25.36 21.58
CA GLU A 918 -20.57 -24.41 20.82
C GLU A 918 -19.15 -24.96 20.57
N ALA A 919 -18.53 -25.56 21.59
CA ALA A 919 -17.22 -26.19 21.48
C ALA A 919 -17.23 -27.32 20.43
N ALA A 920 -18.25 -28.18 20.47
CA ALA A 920 -18.42 -29.28 19.52
C ALA A 920 -18.69 -28.80 18.08
N CYS A 921 -19.43 -27.70 17.90
CA CYS A 921 -19.72 -27.14 16.58
C CYS A 921 -18.48 -26.48 15.91
N LYS A 922 -17.68 -25.74 16.68
CA LYS A 922 -16.55 -24.96 16.17
C LYS A 922 -15.23 -25.75 16.08
N GLY A 923 -15.09 -26.89 16.76
CA GLY A 923 -13.85 -27.69 16.80
C GLY A 923 -13.45 -28.42 15.50
N ASN A 924 -14.20 -28.27 14.40
CA ASN A 924 -14.04 -29.04 13.14
C ASN A 924 -12.69 -28.93 12.42
N ILE A 925 -11.78 -28.01 12.79
CA ILE A 925 -10.57 -27.73 12.01
C ILE A 925 -9.36 -28.59 12.44
N PHE A 926 -9.29 -29.03 13.70
CA PHE A 926 -8.10 -29.72 14.25
C PHE A 926 -8.36 -31.12 14.81
N TYR A 927 -9.60 -31.43 15.20
CA TYR A 927 -9.95 -32.72 15.80
C TYR A 927 -11.00 -33.45 14.96
N ASN A 928 -10.97 -34.78 15.04
CA ASN A 928 -12.03 -35.59 14.46
C ASN A 928 -13.38 -35.21 15.11
N LYS A 929 -14.36 -34.85 14.28
CA LYS A 929 -15.71 -34.46 14.70
C LYS A 929 -16.38 -35.52 15.57
N ASP A 930 -16.09 -36.80 15.33
CA ASP A 930 -16.62 -37.89 16.14
C ASP A 930 -16.07 -37.88 17.57
N ASP A 931 -14.81 -37.48 17.76
CA ASP A 931 -14.21 -37.41 19.10
C ASP A 931 -14.70 -36.18 19.86
N LEU A 932 -14.90 -35.05 19.19
CA LEU A 932 -15.55 -33.85 19.76
C LEU A 932 -16.97 -34.14 20.25
N ASN A 933 -17.74 -34.88 19.46
CA ASN A 933 -19.11 -35.28 19.85
C ASN A 933 -19.11 -36.19 21.08
N LYS A 934 -18.13 -37.12 21.18
CA LYS A 934 -17.98 -37.98 22.38
C LYS A 934 -17.60 -37.16 23.61
N VAL A 935 -16.67 -36.22 23.48
CA VAL A 935 -16.29 -35.31 24.59
C VAL A 935 -17.51 -34.53 25.07
N CYS A 936 -18.26 -33.92 24.15
CA CYS A 936 -19.49 -33.20 24.44
C CYS A 936 -20.52 -34.08 25.17
N TYR A 937 -20.72 -35.31 24.67
CA TYR A 937 -21.58 -36.30 25.31
C TYR A 937 -21.18 -36.59 26.76
N TRP A 938 -19.88 -36.82 27.03
CA TRP A 938 -19.40 -37.11 28.38
C TRP A 938 -19.50 -35.90 29.31
N TYR A 939 -19.30 -34.69 28.81
CA TYR A 939 -19.54 -33.46 29.57
C TYR A 939 -21.00 -33.29 29.96
N HIS A 940 -21.94 -33.53 29.02
CA HIS A 940 -23.36 -33.58 29.34
C HIS A 940 -23.66 -34.68 30.37
N LYS A 941 -23.13 -35.88 30.20
CA LYS A 941 -23.35 -37.00 31.12
C LYS A 941 -22.78 -36.79 32.51
N SER A 942 -21.68 -36.05 32.63
CA SER A 942 -21.09 -35.69 33.93
C SER A 942 -21.96 -34.74 34.76
N SER A 943 -22.93 -34.06 34.14
CA SER A 943 -23.87 -33.15 34.81
C SER A 943 -25.09 -33.86 35.44
N GLU A 944 -25.25 -35.15 35.14
CA GLU A 944 -26.22 -36.04 35.79
C GLU A 944 -25.63 -36.53 37.13
N ASN A 945 -26.43 -36.57 38.21
CA ASN A 945 -25.94 -36.92 39.55
C ASN A 945 -25.16 -38.25 39.57
N ASP A 946 -24.04 -38.28 40.29
CA ASP A 946 -23.22 -39.45 40.60
C ASP A 946 -22.64 -40.24 39.39
N ASN A 947 -22.44 -39.58 38.24
CA ASN A 947 -21.91 -40.25 37.04
C ASN A 947 -20.38 -40.42 37.04
N LYS A 948 -19.89 -41.32 37.89
CA LYS A 948 -18.47 -41.66 38.03
C LYS A 948 -17.81 -42.16 36.74
N VAL A 949 -18.58 -42.80 35.85
CA VAL A 949 -18.09 -43.29 34.54
C VAL A 949 -17.85 -42.12 33.59
N ALA A 950 -18.73 -41.11 33.57
CA ALA A 950 -18.55 -39.94 32.73
C ALA A 950 -17.29 -39.15 33.13
N LEU A 951 -17.07 -38.96 34.44
CA LEU A 951 -15.86 -38.31 34.95
C LEU A 951 -14.60 -39.10 34.59
N PHE A 952 -14.61 -40.42 34.75
CA PHE A 952 -13.49 -41.27 34.33
C PHE A 952 -13.22 -41.14 32.83
N LYS A 953 -14.27 -41.17 32.01
CA LYS A 953 -14.14 -41.01 30.57
C LYS A 953 -13.53 -39.66 30.23
N LEU A 954 -14.02 -38.56 30.79
CA LEU A 954 -13.40 -37.24 30.61
C LEU A 954 -11.91 -37.26 30.95
N GLY A 955 -11.52 -37.92 32.05
CA GLY A 955 -10.11 -38.15 32.38
C GLY A 955 -9.33 -38.85 31.26
N GLU A 956 -9.87 -39.92 30.66
CA GLU A 956 -9.23 -40.61 29.51
C GLU A 956 -9.10 -39.72 28.27
N PHE A 957 -10.13 -38.92 27.96
CA PHE A 957 -10.07 -38.00 26.82
C PHE A 957 -8.98 -36.95 27.00
N TYR A 958 -8.79 -36.40 28.21
CA TYR A 958 -7.68 -35.47 28.51
C TYR A 958 -6.31 -36.16 28.59
N GLU A 959 -6.22 -37.39 29.07
CA GLU A 959 -4.93 -38.11 29.13
C GLU A 959 -4.43 -38.46 27.72
N LEU A 960 -5.35 -38.82 26.82
CA LEU A 960 -5.04 -39.25 25.46
C LEU A 960 -5.08 -38.12 24.42
N GLY A 961 -5.71 -36.98 24.75
CA GLY A 961 -5.89 -35.86 23.82
C GLY A 961 -6.92 -36.13 22.71
N HIS A 962 -7.95 -36.93 22.99
CA HIS A 962 -9.03 -37.18 22.03
C HIS A 962 -10.06 -36.04 22.11
N GLY A 963 -10.28 -35.28 21.03
CA GLY A 963 -11.28 -34.19 21.00
C GLY A 963 -11.03 -33.01 21.97
N VAL A 964 -9.98 -33.07 22.79
CA VAL A 964 -9.45 -32.02 23.69
C VAL A 964 -7.92 -32.08 23.65
N CYS A 965 -7.25 -31.00 24.04
CA CYS A 965 -5.80 -31.04 24.19
C CYS A 965 -5.38 -32.01 25.31
N LYS A 966 -4.31 -32.77 25.06
CA LYS A 966 -3.71 -33.63 26.08
C LYS A 966 -3.30 -32.80 27.30
N ASN A 967 -3.79 -33.17 28.48
CA ASN A 967 -3.49 -32.49 29.74
C ASN A 967 -3.56 -33.51 30.90
N GLU A 968 -2.40 -33.94 31.41
CA GLU A 968 -2.31 -34.94 32.48
C GLU A 968 -2.87 -34.40 33.79
N THR A 969 -2.64 -33.13 34.09
CA THR A 969 -3.15 -32.45 35.29
C THR A 969 -4.67 -32.44 35.33
N ARG A 970 -5.31 -32.14 34.19
CA ARG A 970 -6.78 -32.18 34.05
C ARG A 970 -7.33 -33.59 34.12
N ALA A 971 -6.64 -34.54 33.47
CA ALA A 971 -7.00 -35.95 33.53
C ALA A 971 -6.98 -36.45 34.98
N PHE A 972 -5.92 -36.11 35.73
CA PHE A 972 -5.76 -36.40 37.14
C PHE A 972 -6.94 -35.86 37.96
N GLU A 973 -7.37 -34.61 37.74
CA GLU A 973 -8.51 -34.00 38.44
C GLU A 973 -9.82 -34.79 38.22
N PHE A 974 -10.12 -35.13 36.97
CA PHE A 974 -11.32 -35.90 36.62
C PHE A 974 -11.27 -37.34 37.17
N TYR A 975 -10.10 -37.97 37.13
CA TYR A 975 -9.92 -39.26 37.78
C TYR A 975 -10.08 -39.16 39.29
N ASN A 976 -9.58 -38.11 39.94
CA ASN A 976 -9.74 -37.89 41.37
C ASN A 976 -11.23 -37.79 41.74
N LYS A 977 -11.99 -36.95 41.03
CA LYS A 977 -13.45 -36.83 41.20
C LYS A 977 -14.19 -38.15 40.98
N SER A 978 -13.76 -38.96 39.99
CA SER A 978 -14.35 -40.28 39.74
C SER A 978 -14.00 -41.31 40.83
N ALA A 979 -12.77 -41.27 41.34
CA ALA A 979 -12.28 -42.13 42.41
C ALA A 979 -12.95 -41.81 43.76
N ASP A 980 -13.22 -40.54 44.04
CA ASP A 980 -13.97 -40.08 45.22
C ASP A 980 -15.41 -40.64 45.23
N LEU A 981 -15.98 -40.89 44.05
CA LEU A 981 -17.27 -41.59 43.86
C LEU A 981 -17.14 -43.14 43.87
N GLY A 982 -15.97 -43.66 44.23
CA GLY A 982 -15.68 -45.10 44.34
C GLY A 982 -15.54 -45.83 43.02
N PHE A 983 -15.05 -45.18 41.95
CA PHE A 983 -14.74 -45.87 40.69
C PHE A 983 -13.34 -46.50 40.73
N ILE A 984 -13.30 -47.82 40.70
CA ILE A 984 -12.08 -48.62 40.89
C ILE A 984 -11.05 -48.35 39.78
N ASP A 985 -11.47 -48.21 38.52
CA ASP A 985 -10.53 -47.95 37.42
C ASP A 985 -9.93 -46.55 37.49
N ALA A 986 -10.63 -45.58 38.08
CA ALA A 986 -10.07 -44.25 38.34
C ALA A 986 -8.96 -44.30 39.40
N GLN A 987 -9.15 -45.08 40.46
CA GLN A 987 -8.12 -45.29 41.49
C GLN A 987 -6.85 -45.92 40.89
N TYR A 988 -7.00 -46.89 39.98
CA TYR A 988 -5.88 -47.45 39.23
C TYR A 988 -5.15 -46.36 38.41
N ARG A 989 -5.89 -45.52 37.66
CA ARG A 989 -5.27 -44.47 36.83
C ARG A 989 -4.57 -43.40 37.66
N LEU A 990 -5.13 -42.98 38.80
CA LEU A 990 -4.45 -42.08 39.73
C LEU A 990 -3.17 -42.69 40.29
N GLY A 991 -3.20 -43.99 40.64
CA GLY A 991 -2.00 -44.71 41.06
C GLY A 991 -0.92 -44.69 39.98
N HIS A 992 -1.32 -44.88 38.72
CA HIS A 992 -0.42 -44.81 37.57
C HIS A 992 0.18 -43.42 37.36
N ILE A 993 -0.62 -42.36 37.47
CA ILE A 993 -0.12 -40.98 37.38
C ILE A 993 0.81 -40.64 38.55
N TYR A 994 0.53 -41.10 39.77
CA TYR A 994 1.45 -40.86 40.90
C TYR A 994 2.77 -41.65 40.80
N GLU A 995 2.78 -42.80 40.12
CA GLU A 995 4.00 -43.60 39.92
C GLU A 995 4.84 -43.11 38.73
N HIS A 996 4.18 -42.75 37.62
CA HIS A 996 4.81 -42.51 36.31
C HIS A 996 4.52 -41.14 35.69
N GLY A 997 3.76 -40.29 36.37
CA GLY A 997 3.34 -38.99 35.87
C GLY A 997 4.52 -38.06 35.58
N THR A 998 4.28 -37.13 34.68
CA THR A 998 5.28 -36.14 34.27
C THR A 998 4.91 -34.72 34.70
N GLU A 999 3.63 -34.47 34.95
CA GLU A 999 3.08 -33.18 35.34
C GLU A 999 2.78 -33.11 36.84
N ILE A 1000 2.33 -34.23 37.40
CA ILE A 1000 2.10 -34.42 38.82
C ILE A 1000 3.38 -34.93 39.49
N ASP A 1001 3.70 -34.38 40.67
CA ASP A 1001 4.91 -34.79 41.39
C ASP A 1001 4.77 -36.26 41.84
N ASN A 1002 5.74 -37.09 41.42
CA ASN A 1002 5.72 -38.54 41.69
C ASN A 1002 5.66 -38.82 43.19
N ASN A 1003 4.70 -39.67 43.59
CA ASN A 1003 4.50 -40.08 44.97
C ASN A 1003 4.17 -41.58 45.02
N LYS A 1004 5.21 -42.40 45.19
CA LYS A 1004 5.10 -43.86 45.17
C LYS A 1004 4.27 -44.41 46.33
N GLU A 1005 4.23 -43.73 47.48
CA GLU A 1005 3.39 -44.14 48.62
C GLU A 1005 1.90 -43.95 48.32
N LYS A 1006 1.53 -42.80 47.73
CA LYS A 1006 0.15 -42.58 47.26
C LYS A 1006 -0.23 -43.55 46.14
N ALA A 1007 0.69 -43.79 45.20
CA ALA A 1007 0.47 -44.78 44.15
C ALA A 1007 0.20 -46.18 44.74
N PHE A 1008 0.98 -46.58 45.74
CA PHE A 1008 0.83 -47.84 46.44
C PHE A 1008 -0.56 -47.98 47.10
N GLU A 1009 -1.01 -46.97 47.86
CA GLU A 1009 -2.34 -47.00 48.49
C GLU A 1009 -3.47 -47.04 47.46
N LEU A 1010 -3.37 -46.27 46.38
CA LEU A 1010 -4.37 -46.28 45.31
C LEU A 1010 -4.43 -47.63 44.56
N TYR A 1011 -3.28 -48.22 44.29
CA TYR A 1011 -3.21 -49.54 43.69
C TYR A 1011 -3.74 -50.64 44.61
N LYS A 1012 -3.52 -50.53 45.93
CA LYS A 1012 -4.10 -51.45 46.91
C LYS A 1012 -5.62 -51.47 46.81
N VAL A 1013 -6.25 -50.30 46.91
CA VAL A 1013 -7.72 -50.19 46.87
C VAL A 1013 -8.26 -50.71 45.53
N ALA A 1014 -7.62 -50.34 44.42
CA ALA A 1014 -8.04 -50.81 43.09
C ALA A 1014 -7.83 -52.32 42.88
N ALA A 1015 -6.73 -52.87 43.39
CA ALA A 1015 -6.40 -54.30 43.30
C ALA A 1015 -7.35 -55.17 44.14
N GLU A 1016 -7.71 -54.71 45.33
CA GLU A 1016 -8.73 -55.31 46.20
C GLU A 1016 -10.12 -55.23 45.55
N GLY A 1017 -10.44 -54.12 44.88
CA GLY A 1017 -11.63 -53.94 44.04
C GLY A 1017 -11.67 -54.79 42.77
N GLY A 1018 -10.59 -55.53 42.44
CA GLY A 1018 -10.56 -56.48 41.34
C GLY A 1018 -9.95 -55.96 40.03
N ASN A 1019 -9.36 -54.75 39.99
CA ASN A 1019 -8.68 -54.26 38.79
C ASN A 1019 -7.36 -55.02 38.56
N ILE A 1020 -7.28 -55.70 37.42
CA ILE A 1020 -6.17 -56.61 37.09
C ILE A 1020 -4.85 -55.85 36.85
N ASN A 1021 -4.91 -54.66 36.23
CA ASN A 1021 -3.71 -53.86 36.00
C ASN A 1021 -3.16 -53.29 37.32
N ALA A 1022 -4.04 -52.86 38.23
CA ALA A 1022 -3.66 -52.46 39.58
C ALA A 1022 -3.02 -53.62 40.35
N GLN A 1023 -3.56 -54.85 40.25
CA GLN A 1023 -2.95 -56.03 40.89
C GLN A 1023 -1.51 -56.27 40.41
N LYS A 1024 -1.22 -56.05 39.12
CA LYS A 1024 0.14 -56.16 38.56
C LYS A 1024 1.06 -55.08 39.09
N CYS A 1025 0.65 -53.81 39.05
CA CYS A 1025 1.45 -52.70 39.56
C CYS A 1025 1.69 -52.84 41.07
N PHE A 1026 0.66 -53.20 41.83
CA PHE A 1026 0.74 -53.44 43.27
C PHE A 1026 1.72 -54.56 43.62
N ALA A 1027 1.68 -55.69 42.89
CA ALA A 1027 2.65 -56.77 43.05
C ALA A 1027 4.09 -56.32 42.74
N SER A 1028 4.28 -55.52 41.68
CA SER A 1028 5.59 -54.94 41.31
C SER A 1028 6.13 -53.99 42.38
N LEU A 1029 5.30 -53.14 42.98
CA LEU A 1029 5.73 -52.23 44.05
C LEU A 1029 6.19 -53.01 45.29
N TYR A 1030 5.48 -54.08 45.67
CA TYR A 1030 5.92 -55.00 46.73
C TYR A 1030 7.23 -55.73 46.38
N GLU A 1031 7.40 -56.18 45.13
CA GLU A 1031 8.64 -56.83 44.67
C GLU A 1031 9.85 -55.89 44.80
N LYS A 1032 9.66 -54.61 44.44
CA LYS A 1032 10.71 -53.59 44.42
C LYS A 1032 10.93 -52.90 45.77
N GLY A 1033 9.94 -52.91 46.67
CA GLY A 1033 9.97 -52.13 47.91
C GLY A 1033 9.83 -50.64 47.65
N GLU A 1034 8.95 -50.27 46.72
CA GLU A 1034 8.73 -48.90 46.30
C GLU A 1034 7.37 -48.40 46.81
N GLY A 1035 7.34 -47.28 47.54
CA GLY A 1035 6.12 -46.79 48.19
C GLY A 1035 5.67 -47.60 49.41
N THR A 1036 6.38 -48.70 49.72
CA THR A 1036 6.18 -49.56 50.89
C THR A 1036 7.46 -50.34 51.18
N GLN A 1037 7.50 -51.10 52.28
CA GLN A 1037 8.58 -52.06 52.53
C GLN A 1037 8.48 -53.24 51.56
N LYS A 1038 9.64 -53.68 51.04
CA LYS A 1038 9.73 -54.85 50.16
C LYS A 1038 9.14 -56.09 50.82
N ASP A 1039 8.17 -56.73 50.15
CA ASP A 1039 7.50 -57.95 50.61
C ASP A 1039 7.23 -58.89 49.42
N ILE A 1040 8.12 -59.88 49.28
CA ILE A 1040 8.05 -60.85 48.18
C ILE A 1040 6.83 -61.78 48.32
N ASP A 1041 6.30 -62.00 49.52
CA ASP A 1041 5.18 -62.91 49.75
C ASP A 1041 3.87 -62.28 49.29
N SER A 1042 3.70 -61.00 49.62
CA SER A 1042 2.61 -60.19 49.07
C SER A 1042 2.71 -60.06 47.55
N ALA A 1043 3.91 -59.86 46.99
CA ALA A 1043 4.11 -59.83 45.53
C ALA A 1043 3.68 -61.16 44.86
N ILE A 1044 4.13 -62.30 45.37
CA ILE A 1044 3.76 -63.64 44.86
C ILE A 1044 2.24 -63.87 44.95
N TYR A 1045 1.61 -63.48 46.06
CA TYR A 1045 0.17 -63.61 46.24
C TYR A 1045 -0.61 -62.86 45.14
N TRP A 1046 -0.27 -61.58 44.91
CA TRP A 1046 -0.96 -60.76 43.91
C TRP A 1046 -0.67 -61.22 42.47
N TYR A 1047 0.56 -61.64 42.15
CA TYR A 1047 0.85 -62.24 40.85
C TYR A 1047 0.08 -63.56 40.60
N LYS A 1048 -0.07 -64.42 41.61
CA LYS A 1048 -0.94 -65.62 41.52
C LYS A 1048 -2.39 -65.23 41.27
N LYS A 1049 -2.89 -64.18 41.92
CA LYS A 1049 -4.25 -63.67 41.74
C LYS A 1049 -4.47 -63.19 40.30
N VAL A 1050 -3.52 -62.46 39.72
CA VAL A 1050 -3.54 -62.06 38.29
C VAL A 1050 -3.59 -63.29 37.37
N MET A 1051 -2.75 -64.31 37.61
CA MET A 1051 -2.78 -65.54 36.82
C MET A 1051 -4.11 -66.30 36.94
N SER A 1052 -4.71 -66.34 38.13
CA SER A 1052 -6.00 -66.99 38.35
C SER A 1052 -7.15 -66.33 37.58
N ASN A 1053 -6.99 -65.05 37.24
CA ASN A 1053 -7.91 -64.30 36.38
C ASN A 1053 -7.61 -64.48 34.87
N GLY A 1054 -6.76 -65.43 34.48
CA GLY A 1054 -6.50 -65.79 33.07
C GLY A 1054 -5.35 -65.06 32.38
N HIS A 1055 -4.59 -64.22 33.10
CA HIS A 1055 -3.49 -63.42 32.54
C HIS A 1055 -2.13 -64.11 32.71
N GLN A 1056 -1.69 -64.85 31.68
CA GLN A 1056 -0.48 -65.67 31.74
C GLN A 1056 0.83 -64.87 31.62
N GLU A 1057 0.78 -63.59 31.25
CA GLU A 1057 1.97 -62.76 31.05
C GLU A 1057 2.86 -62.59 32.30
N VAL A 1058 2.32 -62.82 33.51
CA VAL A 1058 3.09 -62.70 34.76
C VAL A 1058 3.75 -64.01 35.21
N LYS A 1059 3.57 -65.11 34.47
CA LYS A 1059 4.04 -66.45 34.87
C LYS A 1059 5.56 -66.51 35.05
N GLU A 1060 6.32 -65.94 34.12
CA GLU A 1060 7.78 -65.93 34.19
C GLU A 1060 8.30 -65.13 35.40
N ILE A 1061 7.63 -64.01 35.72
CA ILE A 1061 7.93 -63.18 36.90
C ILE A 1061 7.63 -63.97 38.17
N LEU A 1062 6.49 -64.66 38.21
CA LEU A 1062 6.07 -65.48 39.34
C LEU A 1062 7.04 -66.65 39.58
N ASP A 1063 7.40 -67.40 38.54
CA ASP A 1063 8.33 -68.53 38.62
C ASP A 1063 9.71 -68.05 39.11
N ARG A 1064 10.17 -66.89 38.62
CA ARG A 1064 11.41 -66.24 39.09
C ARG A 1064 11.36 -65.89 40.58
N LEU A 1065 10.25 -65.33 41.05
CA LEU A 1065 10.08 -64.93 42.45
C LEU A 1065 9.98 -66.15 43.38
N ILE A 1066 9.29 -67.21 42.96
CA ILE A 1066 9.19 -68.48 43.70
C ILE A 1066 10.57 -69.14 43.82
N ASN A 1067 11.35 -69.16 42.73
CA ASN A 1067 12.71 -69.70 42.74
C ASN A 1067 13.65 -68.89 43.64
N LYS A 1068 13.58 -67.56 43.61
CA LYS A 1068 14.37 -66.68 44.49
C LYS A 1068 14.03 -66.81 45.99
N LYS A 1069 12.82 -67.28 46.33
CA LYS A 1069 12.43 -67.56 47.72
C LYS A 1069 12.90 -68.95 48.19
N SER A 1070 13.22 -69.83 47.25
CA SER A 1070 13.62 -71.23 47.51
C SER A 1070 15.13 -71.43 47.61
N THR A 1071 15.90 -70.35 47.46
CA THR A 1071 17.36 -70.21 47.65
C THR A 1071 17.61 -69.17 48.74
#